data_AF-A0A7R9E4N1-F1
#
_entry.id   AF-A0A7R9E4N1-F1
#
_cell.length_a   1.000
_cell.length_b   1.000
_cell.length_c   1.000
_cell.angle_alpha   90.00
_cell.angle_beta   90.00
_cell.angle_gamma   90.00
#
_symmetry.space_group_name_H-M   'P 1'
#
loop_
_entity.id
_entity.type
_entity.pdbx_description
1 polymer ?
#
loop_
_entity_poly.entity_id
_entity_poly.type
_entity_poly.pdbx_seq_one_letter_code
_entity_poly.pdbx_strand_id
1 'polypeptide(L)'
;VHIIPILLQHSVKGGTSTPSRNEENDDHEVMAVRSTAALDRMTYFNRLTTMCWECCVCEVGVLVSGHGMGIVKVSRVWGGVLQACISLRGRVLTYQEHRIVKWEEEKKEDGTKWKFLEHKGPVFAPAYEPLPSDVKFFYDGKEMRLCESSEEVATFYARMLDHDYTTKEAFNKNFFKDWRRSMSDKEKEVIKDLSKCNFKHMHAYFLQKTEERKAMTKEEKKKIKDQNEEMIKEYGFCTFDGHKERIGNFKIEPPGLFRGRGEHPKMGMLKKRVVPEDIIINCSKDSKVPKAPEGRRWREVRHDQNVTWLASWTENVQGQVKYIMLNPSSKLKGEKDWQKYEIARKLAKSINKIRQEYREDWKSKEMRIRQRAVALYFIDKLALRAGNEKDEDQADTVGCCSLRVEHISLLEHKDDKENVVVFDFLGKDSIRYYNEVSVEKRVFKNLQLFIQNKSTGDDLFDRLNTSVLNKHLNELMEGLTAKVFRTYNASITLQEQLNKLTDPEYTVQEKVLAYNRANRAVAILCNHQRAVPKTHAKSMENLKGKIDTKREQVEEAEKQYKSAKRESKNHGSAKNKIDLDKRKKQLDRIKEQLSKLELQATDKEENKEIALGTSKLNYLDPRISVAWCKKHDVPIEKIYNKTQRDKFRWAIDMATAEYVF
;
A
#
# COMPACT_ATOMS: atom_id res chain seq x y z
N VAL A 1 27.77 -48.89 -29.58
CA VAL A 1 29.00 -48.70 -30.37
C VAL A 1 29.89 -47.73 -29.60
N HIS A 2 31.02 -48.27 -29.16
CA HIS A 2 32.23 -47.66 -28.56
C HIS A 2 32.20 -46.81 -27.27
N ILE A 3 32.87 -47.41 -26.26
CA ILE A 3 33.99 -46.88 -25.44
C ILE A 3 33.63 -45.94 -24.27
N ILE A 4 33.70 -46.54 -23.08
CA ILE A 4 33.95 -46.00 -21.72
C ILE A 4 35.50 -45.72 -21.59
N PRO A 5 36.18 -45.48 -20.43
CA PRO A 5 35.92 -44.82 -19.12
C PRO A 5 37.07 -43.87 -18.64
N ILE A 6 37.03 -43.39 -17.39
CA ILE A 6 37.89 -43.77 -16.21
C ILE A 6 38.17 -42.55 -15.29
N LEU A 7 37.90 -42.72 -13.99
CA LEU A 7 38.81 -42.59 -12.81
C LEU A 7 37.98 -42.09 -11.59
N LEU A 8 37.53 -42.98 -10.69
CA LEU A 8 38.22 -43.70 -9.58
C LEU A 8 38.55 -42.75 -8.41
N GLN A 9 37.90 -42.89 -7.24
CA GLN A 9 38.07 -43.91 -6.17
C GLN A 9 39.30 -43.68 -5.27
N HIS A 10 39.04 -43.64 -3.95
CA HIS A 10 39.64 -44.43 -2.84
C HIS A 10 39.29 -43.68 -1.54
N SER A 11 38.48 -44.18 -0.59
CA SER A 11 38.56 -45.39 0.25
C SER A 11 39.83 -45.47 1.10
N VAL A 12 39.67 -45.51 2.43
CA VAL A 12 40.15 -46.57 3.35
C VAL A 12 40.48 -46.06 4.77
N LYS A 13 39.69 -46.57 5.73
CA LYS A 13 39.98 -47.09 7.09
C LYS A 13 40.70 -46.27 8.17
N GLY A 14 40.07 -46.27 9.36
CA GLY A 14 40.60 -46.96 10.55
C GLY A 14 40.93 -46.09 11.76
N GLY A 15 40.37 -46.41 12.94
CA GLY A 15 40.86 -45.89 14.22
C GLY A 15 39.85 -45.90 15.36
N THR A 16 39.88 -46.97 16.15
CA THR A 16 39.14 -47.22 17.41
C THR A 16 39.67 -46.40 18.59
N SER A 17 38.78 -45.84 19.44
CA SER A 17 38.92 -45.86 20.92
C SER A 17 37.63 -45.38 21.60
N THR A 18 37.18 -46.12 22.61
CA THR A 18 36.09 -45.85 23.58
C THR A 18 36.72 -45.64 24.97
N PRO A 19 35.99 -45.36 26.08
CA PRO A 19 34.71 -44.65 26.26
C PRO A 19 34.76 -43.60 27.41
N SER A 20 33.74 -42.74 27.54
CA SER A 20 33.19 -42.41 28.87
C SER A 20 31.77 -41.84 28.76
N ARG A 21 30.92 -42.29 29.69
CA ARG A 21 29.49 -42.04 29.86
C ARG A 21 29.21 -40.57 30.21
N ASN A 22 28.10 -40.02 29.71
CA ASN A 22 26.90 -39.75 30.51
C ASN A 22 25.74 -39.24 29.64
N GLU A 23 24.57 -39.84 29.88
CA GLU A 23 23.19 -39.31 29.82
C GLU A 23 22.80 -38.28 28.75
N GLU A 24 21.92 -38.68 27.83
CA GLU A 24 20.64 -38.00 27.55
C GLU A 24 19.83 -38.82 26.52
N ASN A 25 18.68 -39.36 26.97
CA ASN A 25 17.60 -39.87 26.13
C ASN A 25 16.54 -38.77 26.03
N ASP A 26 16.06 -38.55 24.81
CA ASP A 26 14.72 -38.08 24.39
C ASP A 26 14.79 -36.92 23.39
N ASP A 27 15.10 -37.22 22.12
CA ASP A 27 14.78 -36.31 21.00
C ASP A 27 14.83 -36.98 19.60
N HIS A 28 14.20 -38.15 19.44
CA HIS A 28 14.17 -38.86 18.15
C HIS A 28 12.81 -39.06 17.47
N GLU A 29 11.71 -38.50 17.99
CA GLU A 29 10.38 -38.68 17.39
C GLU A 29 9.87 -37.51 16.51
N VAL A 30 10.52 -36.34 16.51
CA VAL A 30 10.04 -35.16 15.76
C VAL A 30 10.65 -35.03 14.35
N MET A 31 11.75 -35.72 14.05
CA MET A 31 12.36 -35.72 12.70
C MET A 31 11.77 -36.77 11.75
N ALA A 32 11.23 -37.88 12.27
CA ALA A 32 10.67 -38.95 11.43
C ALA A 32 9.31 -38.59 10.79
N VAL A 33 8.50 -37.76 11.46
CA VAL A 33 7.18 -37.31 10.96
C VAL A 33 7.30 -36.22 9.88
N ARG A 34 8.43 -35.49 9.83
CA ARG A 34 8.67 -34.43 8.84
C ARG A 34 9.24 -34.95 7.52
N SER A 35 10.02 -36.03 7.55
CA SER A 35 10.52 -36.69 6.33
C SER A 35 9.42 -37.45 5.59
N THR A 36 8.49 -38.09 6.31
CA THR A 36 7.36 -38.83 5.73
C THR A 36 6.39 -37.91 4.98
N ALA A 37 6.08 -36.71 5.51
CA ALA A 37 5.22 -35.74 4.82
C ALA A 37 5.86 -35.13 3.55
N ALA A 38 7.19 -35.07 3.47
CA ALA A 38 7.91 -34.63 2.27
C ALA A 38 7.96 -35.74 1.21
N LEU A 39 8.18 -37.00 1.62
CA LEU A 39 8.12 -38.18 0.76
C LEU A 39 6.70 -38.43 0.22
N ASP A 40 5.65 -38.24 1.03
CA ASP A 40 4.24 -38.39 0.62
C ASP A 40 3.82 -37.35 -0.42
N ARG A 41 4.30 -36.11 -0.30
CA ARG A 41 4.06 -35.07 -1.32
C ARG A 41 4.78 -35.37 -2.63
N MET A 42 5.97 -35.98 -2.55
CA MET A 42 6.78 -36.35 -3.70
C MET A 42 6.20 -37.59 -4.42
N THR A 43 5.62 -38.55 -3.68
CA THR A 43 4.87 -39.69 -4.25
C THR A 43 3.52 -39.26 -4.83
N TYR A 44 2.82 -38.30 -4.22
CA TYR A 44 1.56 -37.76 -4.77
C TYR A 44 1.80 -37.01 -6.09
N PHE A 45 2.90 -36.26 -6.19
CA PHE A 45 3.28 -35.58 -7.43
C PHE A 45 3.77 -36.55 -8.51
N ASN A 46 4.52 -37.60 -8.14
CA ASN A 46 4.90 -38.66 -9.06
C ASN A 46 3.67 -39.42 -9.58
N ARG A 47 2.66 -39.72 -8.73
CA ARG A 47 1.39 -40.32 -9.16
C ARG A 47 0.63 -39.45 -10.16
N LEU A 48 0.60 -38.13 -9.98
CA LEU A 48 -0.02 -37.20 -10.94
C LEU A 48 0.70 -37.17 -12.29
N THR A 49 2.03 -37.25 -12.30
CA THR A 49 2.80 -37.34 -13.55
C THR A 49 2.68 -38.71 -14.23
N THR A 50 2.58 -39.80 -13.47
CA THR A 50 2.36 -41.15 -14.01
C THR A 50 0.93 -41.30 -14.54
N MET A 51 -0.08 -40.77 -13.85
CA MET A 51 -1.46 -40.70 -14.37
C MET A 51 -1.57 -39.89 -15.65
N CYS A 52 -0.80 -38.81 -15.80
CA CYS A 52 -0.76 -38.03 -17.03
C CYS A 52 -0.06 -38.78 -18.19
N TRP A 53 0.81 -39.75 -17.88
CA TRP A 53 1.45 -40.63 -18.85
C TRP A 53 0.55 -41.83 -19.21
N GLU A 54 -0.14 -42.43 -18.23
CA GLU A 54 -1.09 -43.54 -18.45
C GLU A 54 -2.37 -43.09 -19.19
N CYS A 55 -2.92 -41.90 -18.90
CA CYS A 55 -4.03 -41.35 -19.69
C CYS A 55 -3.66 -41.07 -21.16
N CYS A 56 -2.39 -40.76 -21.46
CA CYS A 56 -1.92 -40.56 -22.83
C CYS A 56 -1.70 -41.87 -23.61
N VAL A 57 -1.52 -43.00 -22.93
CA VAL A 57 -1.30 -44.32 -23.57
C VAL A 57 -2.63 -45.05 -23.84
N CYS A 58 -3.70 -44.75 -23.10
CA CYS A 58 -5.01 -45.38 -23.29
C CYS A 58 -5.84 -44.85 -24.49
N GLU A 59 -5.49 -43.70 -25.09
CA GLU A 59 -6.21 -43.18 -26.27
C GLU A 59 -5.62 -43.60 -27.64
N VAL A 60 -4.55 -44.42 -27.66
CA VAL A 60 -3.92 -44.91 -28.92
C VAL A 60 -4.30 -46.37 -29.24
N GLY A 61 -5.29 -46.92 -28.53
CA GLY A 61 -5.64 -48.33 -28.60
C GLY A 61 -6.85 -48.73 -29.45
N VAL A 62 -7.45 -47.88 -30.29
CA VAL A 62 -8.54 -48.31 -31.20
C VAL A 62 -8.59 -47.41 -32.45
N LEU A 63 -8.11 -47.93 -33.59
CA LEU A 63 -8.47 -47.64 -34.99
C LEU A 63 -7.25 -47.80 -35.91
N VAL A 64 -6.97 -49.06 -36.27
CA VAL A 64 -6.17 -49.37 -37.47
C VAL A 64 -7.04 -50.17 -38.42
N SER A 65 -7.64 -49.48 -39.39
CA SER A 65 -7.89 -50.03 -40.73
C SER A 65 -8.17 -48.89 -41.72
N GLY A 66 -7.29 -48.75 -42.72
CA GLY A 66 -7.58 -47.97 -43.94
C GLY A 66 -6.65 -46.79 -44.23
N HIS A 67 -5.66 -47.05 -45.11
CA HIS A 67 -5.07 -46.14 -46.12
C HIS A 67 -4.58 -44.72 -45.73
N GLY A 68 -3.27 -44.53 -45.89
CA GLY A 68 -2.71 -43.39 -46.65
C GLY A 68 -2.39 -42.08 -45.91
N MET A 69 -1.09 -41.72 -45.90
CA MET A 69 -0.50 -40.38 -45.73
C MET A 69 -0.71 -39.63 -44.38
N GLY A 70 0.38 -39.44 -43.60
CA GLY A 70 0.42 -38.36 -42.60
C GLY A 70 1.44 -38.44 -41.45
N ILE A 71 2.75 -38.61 -41.70
CA ILE A 71 3.75 -38.72 -40.61
C ILE A 71 4.40 -37.36 -40.20
N VAL A 72 4.06 -36.22 -40.82
CA VAL A 72 4.85 -34.97 -40.60
C VAL A 72 4.25 -33.97 -39.60
N LYS A 73 3.04 -34.17 -39.05
CA LYS A 73 2.39 -33.16 -38.17
C LYS A 73 2.43 -33.42 -36.65
N VAL A 74 2.82 -34.61 -36.19
CA VAL A 74 2.77 -34.94 -34.75
C VAL A 74 4.02 -34.46 -33.98
N SER A 75 5.19 -34.37 -34.63
CA SER A 75 6.46 -33.99 -33.98
C SER A 75 6.50 -32.53 -33.45
N ARG A 76 5.87 -31.58 -34.16
CA ARG A 76 5.92 -30.14 -33.81
C ARG A 76 5.09 -29.77 -32.57
N VAL A 77 3.98 -30.47 -32.33
CA VAL A 77 3.09 -30.20 -31.19
C VAL A 77 3.70 -30.74 -29.89
N TRP A 78 4.31 -31.93 -29.94
CA TRP A 78 4.97 -32.54 -28.79
C TRP A 78 6.25 -31.82 -28.37
N GLY A 79 7.04 -31.31 -29.33
CA GLY A 79 8.18 -30.45 -29.03
C GLY A 79 7.77 -29.15 -28.31
N GLY A 80 6.63 -28.55 -28.68
CA GLY A 80 6.09 -27.36 -28.02
C GLY A 80 5.61 -27.60 -26.59
N VAL A 81 4.95 -28.73 -26.33
CA VAL A 81 4.47 -29.11 -24.99
C VAL A 81 5.63 -29.48 -24.07
N LEU A 82 6.64 -30.20 -24.57
CA LEU A 82 7.83 -30.54 -23.78
C LEU A 82 8.65 -29.29 -23.45
N GLN A 83 8.82 -28.36 -24.40
CA GLN A 83 9.49 -27.07 -24.17
C GLN A 83 8.71 -26.20 -23.17
N ALA A 84 7.38 -26.21 -23.21
CA ALA A 84 6.53 -25.50 -22.26
C ALA A 84 6.62 -26.12 -20.85
N CYS A 85 6.64 -27.45 -20.73
CA CYS A 85 6.82 -28.17 -19.47
C CYS A 85 8.22 -27.98 -18.88
N ILE A 86 9.27 -27.97 -19.70
CA ILE A 86 10.65 -27.68 -19.27
C ILE A 86 10.79 -26.20 -18.89
N SER A 87 10.13 -25.27 -19.61
CA SER A 87 10.07 -23.85 -19.22
C SER A 87 9.29 -23.64 -17.93
N LEU A 88 8.20 -24.39 -17.71
CA LEU A 88 7.43 -24.38 -16.47
C LEU A 88 8.22 -25.00 -15.32
N ARG A 89 8.90 -26.14 -15.51
CA ARG A 89 9.82 -26.72 -14.51
C ARG A 89 10.99 -25.80 -14.22
N GLY A 90 11.62 -25.20 -15.23
CA GLY A 90 12.70 -24.23 -15.07
C GLY A 90 12.22 -22.96 -14.35
N ARG A 91 11.00 -22.47 -14.65
CA ARG A 91 10.37 -21.36 -13.92
C ARG A 91 9.99 -21.73 -12.50
N VAL A 92 9.56 -22.96 -12.24
CA VAL A 92 9.16 -23.46 -10.91
C VAL A 92 10.38 -23.75 -10.04
N LEU A 93 11.46 -24.31 -10.61
CA LEU A 93 12.73 -24.54 -9.94
C LEU A 93 13.43 -23.21 -9.62
N THR A 94 13.48 -22.26 -10.57
CA THR A 94 13.95 -20.89 -10.30
C THR A 94 13.03 -20.09 -9.37
N TYR A 95 11.73 -20.46 -9.25
CA TYR A 95 10.82 -19.89 -8.24
C TYR A 95 11.03 -20.46 -6.84
N GLN A 96 11.49 -21.71 -6.74
CA GLN A 96 11.70 -22.39 -5.46
C GLN A 96 13.08 -22.09 -4.86
N GLU A 97 14.12 -21.92 -5.67
CA GLU A 97 15.51 -21.69 -5.20
C GLU A 97 15.77 -20.33 -4.53
N HIS A 98 14.82 -19.39 -4.55
CA HIS A 98 14.94 -18.09 -3.85
C HIS A 98 13.99 -17.93 -2.64
N ARG A 99 13.47 -19.03 -2.08
CA ARG A 99 12.70 -19.02 -0.82
C ARG A 99 13.59 -19.17 0.42
N ILE A 100 14.65 -18.38 0.53
CA ILE A 100 15.20 -18.11 1.86
C ILE A 100 14.10 -17.36 2.61
N VAL A 101 13.67 -17.93 3.72
CA VAL A 101 12.68 -17.33 4.62
C VAL A 101 13.38 -16.15 5.29
N LYS A 102 13.43 -15.01 4.58
CA LYS A 102 14.26 -13.83 4.90
C LYS A 102 14.11 -13.31 6.33
N TRP A 103 13.03 -13.67 7.00
CA TRP A 103 12.65 -13.21 8.35
C TRP A 103 12.98 -14.21 9.47
N GLU A 104 13.58 -15.37 9.14
CA GLU A 104 14.11 -16.35 10.12
C GLU A 104 15.61 -16.15 10.43
N GLU A 105 16.27 -15.22 9.75
CA GLU A 105 17.68 -14.91 9.97
C GLU A 105 17.90 -14.14 11.29
N GLU A 106 19.06 -14.36 11.93
CA GLU A 106 19.40 -13.74 13.22
C GLU A 106 19.43 -12.22 13.18
N LYS A 107 19.00 -11.60 14.29
CA LYS A 107 18.95 -10.14 14.45
C LYS A 107 20.33 -9.57 14.72
N LYS A 108 20.59 -8.37 14.19
CA LYS A 108 21.79 -7.58 14.49
C LYS A 108 21.51 -6.61 15.64
N GLU A 109 22.28 -6.71 16.72
CA GLU A 109 22.07 -5.95 17.96
C GLU A 109 22.89 -4.63 18.04
N ASP A 110 23.83 -4.42 17.12
CA ASP A 110 24.83 -3.32 17.15
C ASP A 110 24.37 -2.02 16.48
N GLY A 111 23.11 -1.94 16.00
CA GLY A 111 22.58 -0.78 15.29
C GLY A 111 22.87 -0.76 13.79
N THR A 112 23.83 -1.56 13.31
CA THR A 112 24.21 -1.72 11.90
C THR A 112 23.03 -2.22 11.06
N LYS A 113 22.73 -1.53 9.96
CA LYS A 113 21.60 -1.89 9.08
C LYS A 113 22.00 -2.82 7.94
N TRP A 114 23.25 -2.75 7.50
CA TRP A 114 23.82 -3.58 6.44
C TRP A 114 25.33 -3.64 6.58
N LYS A 115 25.91 -4.75 6.11
CA LYS A 115 27.34 -4.94 5.91
C LYS A 115 27.73 -4.61 4.46
N PHE A 116 26.90 -5.03 3.50
CA PHE A 116 27.12 -4.79 2.08
C PHE A 116 25.92 -4.09 1.41
N LEU A 117 26.17 -3.01 0.66
CA LEU A 117 25.20 -2.26 -0.12
C LEU A 117 25.82 -1.82 -1.45
N GLU A 118 25.30 -2.35 -2.57
CA GLU A 118 25.65 -1.93 -3.92
C GLU A 118 24.40 -1.61 -4.74
N HIS A 119 24.42 -0.51 -5.49
CA HIS A 119 23.32 -0.13 -6.39
C HIS A 119 23.83 0.69 -7.59
N LYS A 120 22.95 0.98 -8.56
CA LYS A 120 23.30 1.76 -9.78
C LYS A 120 23.09 3.26 -9.66
N GLY A 121 22.49 3.73 -8.57
CA GLY A 121 22.19 5.14 -8.35
C GLY A 121 20.78 5.50 -8.79
N PRO A 122 20.38 6.78 -8.67
CA PRO A 122 19.07 7.23 -9.11
C PRO A 122 18.95 7.32 -10.63
N VAL A 123 17.71 7.24 -11.12
CA VAL A 123 17.35 7.67 -12.48
C VAL A 123 16.81 9.10 -12.43
N PHE A 124 17.46 10.00 -13.17
CA PHE A 124 17.04 11.39 -13.27
C PHE A 124 15.77 11.56 -14.10
N ALA A 125 15.02 12.64 -13.82
CA ALA A 125 13.91 13.04 -14.67
C ALA A 125 14.43 13.40 -16.08
N PRO A 126 13.71 13.04 -17.15
CA PRO A 126 14.08 13.41 -18.52
C PRO A 126 14.31 14.91 -18.66
N ALA A 127 15.22 15.31 -19.56
CA ALA A 127 15.43 16.70 -19.92
C ALA A 127 14.12 17.33 -20.43
N TYR A 128 14.02 18.65 -20.33
CA TYR A 128 12.90 19.37 -20.91
C TYR A 128 12.96 19.28 -22.44
N GLU A 129 11.82 19.08 -23.07
CA GLU A 129 11.65 19.15 -24.52
C GLU A 129 10.89 20.44 -24.83
N PRO A 130 11.52 21.43 -25.49
CA PRO A 130 10.87 22.70 -25.84
C PRO A 130 9.59 22.52 -26.64
N LEU A 131 8.67 23.45 -26.47
CA LEU A 131 7.40 23.41 -27.18
C LEU A 131 7.62 23.57 -28.71
N PRO A 132 6.82 22.87 -29.53
CA PRO A 132 6.77 23.10 -30.96
C PRO A 132 6.50 24.57 -31.30
N SER A 133 7.03 25.04 -32.43
CA SER A 133 6.98 26.47 -32.81
C SER A 133 5.56 27.00 -33.06
N ASP A 134 4.59 26.12 -33.32
CA ASP A 134 3.17 26.41 -33.48
C ASP A 134 2.43 26.58 -32.14
N VAL A 135 3.00 26.12 -31.03
CA VAL A 135 2.44 26.29 -29.69
C VAL A 135 2.92 27.61 -29.10
N LYS A 136 2.05 28.62 -29.15
CA LYS A 136 2.39 29.99 -28.77
C LYS A 136 2.07 30.32 -27.31
N PHE A 137 2.79 31.28 -26.77
CA PHE A 137 2.46 31.97 -25.53
C PHE A 137 2.12 33.44 -25.86
N PHE A 138 1.12 34.00 -25.19
CA PHE A 138 0.73 35.40 -25.38
C PHE A 138 0.79 36.16 -24.05
N TYR A 139 1.28 37.39 -24.12
CA TYR A 139 1.23 38.35 -23.03
C TYR A 139 0.57 39.64 -23.50
N ASP A 140 -0.48 40.06 -22.81
CA ASP A 140 -1.25 41.28 -23.15
C ASP A 140 -1.75 41.27 -24.61
N GLY A 141 -2.20 40.09 -25.07
CA GLY A 141 -2.68 39.84 -26.43
C GLY A 141 -1.59 39.69 -27.50
N LYS A 142 -0.31 39.90 -27.18
CA LYS A 142 0.80 39.81 -28.13
C LYS A 142 1.54 38.48 -28.00
N GLU A 143 1.87 37.86 -29.13
CA GLU A 143 2.70 36.65 -29.15
C GLU A 143 4.09 36.96 -28.59
N MET A 144 4.58 36.09 -27.72
CA MET A 144 5.91 36.19 -27.14
C MET A 144 6.53 34.81 -27.00
N ARG A 145 7.74 34.64 -27.54
CA ARG A 145 8.53 33.42 -27.37
C ARG A 145 9.30 33.47 -26.05
N LEU A 146 9.13 32.46 -25.22
CA LEU A 146 9.84 32.32 -23.97
C LEU A 146 11.21 31.65 -24.18
N CYS A 147 12.19 31.95 -23.33
CA CYS A 147 13.42 31.18 -23.24
C CYS A 147 13.14 29.81 -22.59
N GLU A 148 14.02 28.82 -22.82
CA GLU A 148 13.79 27.44 -22.42
C GLU A 148 13.48 27.27 -20.92
N SER A 149 14.22 27.97 -20.06
CA SER A 149 14.00 27.94 -18.60
C SER A 149 12.65 28.53 -18.18
N SER A 150 12.24 29.64 -18.81
CA SER A 150 10.92 30.23 -18.61
C SER A 150 9.81 29.35 -19.14
N GLU A 151 10.01 28.75 -20.31
CA GLU A 151 9.04 27.93 -21.01
C GLU A 151 8.74 26.66 -20.21
N GLU A 152 9.77 25.95 -19.73
CA GLU A 152 9.60 24.74 -18.89
C GLU A 152 8.69 25.05 -17.69
N VAL A 153 8.95 26.14 -16.97
CA VAL A 153 8.17 26.53 -15.79
C VAL A 153 6.74 26.96 -16.16
N ALA A 154 6.58 27.69 -17.27
CA ALA A 154 5.27 28.05 -17.80
C ALA A 154 4.44 26.82 -18.16
N THR A 155 5.07 25.75 -18.68
CA THR A 155 4.36 24.50 -19.01
C THR A 155 3.74 23.85 -17.77
N PHE A 156 4.35 23.98 -16.59
CA PHE A 156 3.80 23.42 -15.37
C PHE A 156 2.48 24.07 -14.99
N TYR A 157 2.40 25.39 -15.08
CA TYR A 157 1.17 26.14 -14.86
C TYR A 157 0.13 25.85 -15.94
N ALA A 158 0.53 25.86 -17.22
CA ALA A 158 -0.35 25.55 -18.33
C ALA A 158 -1.01 24.16 -18.20
N ARG A 159 -0.30 23.13 -17.73
CA ARG A 159 -0.87 21.79 -17.48
C ARG A 159 -1.93 21.74 -16.39
N MET A 160 -2.04 22.78 -15.57
CA MET A 160 -2.96 22.86 -14.44
C MET A 160 -4.01 23.96 -14.60
N LEU A 161 -4.15 24.53 -15.80
CA LEU A 161 -5.01 25.69 -16.03
C LEU A 161 -6.45 25.47 -15.53
N ASP A 162 -7.00 24.27 -15.76
CA ASP A 162 -8.36 23.87 -15.33
C ASP A 162 -8.43 23.26 -13.92
N HIS A 163 -7.34 23.29 -13.15
CA HIS A 163 -7.30 22.71 -11.81
C HIS A 163 -7.62 23.76 -10.75
N ASP A 164 -8.38 23.40 -9.71
CA ASP A 164 -8.71 24.23 -8.53
C ASP A 164 -7.52 24.90 -7.81
N TYR A 165 -6.27 24.60 -8.16
CA TYR A 165 -5.11 25.32 -7.61
C TYR A 165 -4.88 26.67 -8.28
N THR A 166 -5.14 26.78 -9.59
CA THR A 166 -4.93 28.04 -10.36
C THR A 166 -5.99 29.10 -10.04
N THR A 167 -7.03 28.74 -9.29
CA THR A 167 -8.01 29.70 -8.75
C THR A 167 -7.56 30.29 -7.40
N LYS A 168 -6.53 29.72 -6.75
CA LYS A 168 -6.05 30.17 -5.44
C LYS A 168 -5.02 31.27 -5.57
N GLU A 169 -5.23 32.37 -4.83
CA GLU A 169 -4.32 33.52 -4.83
C GLU A 169 -2.90 33.15 -4.38
N ALA A 170 -2.77 32.41 -3.27
CA ALA A 170 -1.47 31.98 -2.75
C ALA A 170 -0.67 31.17 -3.79
N PHE A 171 -1.35 30.29 -4.53
CA PHE A 171 -0.74 29.50 -5.60
C PHE A 171 -0.21 30.38 -6.73
N ASN A 172 -1.05 31.29 -7.22
CA ASN A 172 -0.73 32.19 -8.33
C ASN A 172 0.40 33.15 -7.97
N LYS A 173 0.38 33.71 -6.75
CA LYS A 173 1.41 34.62 -6.23
C LYS A 173 2.77 33.92 -6.14
N ASN A 174 2.80 32.71 -5.57
CA ASN A 174 4.04 31.94 -5.43
C ASN A 174 4.57 31.46 -6.77
N PHE A 175 3.69 30.96 -7.65
CA PHE A 175 4.07 30.58 -9.01
C PHE A 175 4.71 31.75 -9.74
N PHE A 176 4.04 32.91 -9.78
CA PHE A 176 4.52 34.05 -10.54
C PHE A 176 5.86 34.57 -10.01
N LYS A 177 6.02 34.60 -8.68
CA LYS A 177 7.29 34.96 -8.03
C LYS A 177 8.44 34.06 -8.46
N ASP A 178 8.24 32.74 -8.46
CA ASP A 178 9.30 31.80 -8.84
C ASP A 178 9.51 31.71 -10.35
N TRP A 179 8.45 31.84 -11.16
CA TRP A 179 8.56 31.89 -12.62
C TRP A 179 9.34 33.12 -13.09
N ARG A 180 9.15 34.28 -12.46
CA ARG A 180 9.99 35.46 -12.73
C ARG A 180 11.48 35.24 -12.45
N ARG A 181 11.85 34.27 -11.60
CA ARG A 181 13.26 33.93 -11.34
C ARG A 181 13.87 33.03 -12.41
N SER A 182 13.07 32.28 -13.16
CA SER A 182 13.53 31.49 -14.32
C SER A 182 13.59 32.30 -15.62
N MET A 183 13.11 33.55 -15.60
CA MET A 183 13.11 34.47 -16.74
C MET A 183 14.46 35.11 -17.02
N SER A 184 14.71 35.33 -18.30
CA SER A 184 15.69 36.29 -18.78
C SER A 184 15.30 37.72 -18.39
N ASP A 185 16.25 38.64 -18.38
CA ASP A 185 15.97 40.01 -17.94
C ASP A 185 15.00 40.73 -18.89
N LYS A 186 15.09 40.48 -20.20
CA LYS A 186 14.11 40.95 -21.19
C LYS A 186 12.69 40.45 -20.92
N GLU A 187 12.54 39.18 -20.54
CA GLU A 187 11.22 38.63 -20.19
C GLU A 187 10.67 39.26 -18.91
N LYS A 188 11.51 39.49 -17.89
CA LYS A 188 11.11 40.14 -16.64
C LYS A 188 10.63 41.57 -16.84
N GLU A 189 11.20 42.29 -17.79
CA GLU A 189 10.80 43.65 -18.14
C GLU A 189 9.40 43.68 -18.78
N VAL A 190 9.06 42.67 -19.58
CA VAL A 190 7.75 42.59 -20.26
C VAL A 190 6.68 41.98 -19.34
N ILE A 191 6.93 40.81 -18.78
CA ILE A 191 5.93 39.97 -18.08
C ILE A 191 5.79 40.42 -16.62
N LYS A 192 4.99 41.45 -16.36
CA LYS A 192 4.80 42.07 -15.02
C LYS A 192 3.56 41.58 -14.27
N ASP A 193 2.56 41.08 -14.97
CA ASP A 193 1.29 40.67 -14.40
C ASP A 193 0.84 39.30 -14.93
N LEU A 194 0.60 38.36 -14.02
CA LEU A 194 0.13 37.01 -14.37
C LEU A 194 -1.24 37.04 -15.07
N SER A 195 -2.12 37.99 -14.74
CA SER A 195 -3.46 38.08 -15.32
C SER A 195 -3.44 38.37 -16.84
N LYS A 196 -2.36 38.99 -17.31
CA LYS A 196 -2.11 39.28 -18.73
C LYS A 196 -1.49 38.12 -19.49
N CYS A 197 -1.06 37.06 -18.80
CA CYS A 197 -0.48 35.87 -19.41
C CYS A 197 -1.58 34.92 -19.93
N ASN A 198 -1.46 34.47 -21.16
CA ASN A 198 -2.38 33.50 -21.76
C ASN A 198 -1.67 32.18 -22.05
N PHE A 199 -1.99 31.17 -21.24
CA PHE A 199 -1.46 29.81 -21.33
C PHE A 199 -2.37 28.85 -22.11
N LYS A 200 -3.48 29.31 -22.70
CA LYS A 200 -4.51 28.44 -23.29
C LYS A 200 -3.98 27.58 -24.45
N HIS A 201 -3.11 28.13 -25.29
CA HIS A 201 -2.50 27.38 -26.41
C HIS A 201 -1.59 26.25 -25.89
N MET A 202 -0.75 26.55 -24.89
CA MET A 202 0.07 25.54 -24.21
C MET A 202 -0.81 24.48 -23.53
N HIS A 203 -1.91 24.89 -22.90
CA HIS A 203 -2.86 23.98 -22.24
C HIS A 203 -3.51 23.03 -23.26
N ALA A 204 -4.02 23.57 -24.38
CA ALA A 204 -4.62 22.79 -25.46
C ALA A 204 -3.64 21.77 -26.04
N TYR A 205 -2.37 22.14 -26.24
CA TYR A 205 -1.32 21.21 -26.64
C TYR A 205 -1.17 20.03 -25.66
N PHE A 206 -1.16 20.27 -24.35
CA PHE A 206 -1.04 19.18 -23.37
C PHE A 206 -2.30 18.32 -23.26
N LEU A 207 -3.49 18.89 -23.48
CA LEU A 207 -4.72 18.11 -23.61
C LEU A 207 -4.64 17.19 -24.83
N GLN A 208 -4.25 17.72 -26.00
CA GLN A 208 -4.04 16.94 -27.21
C GLN A 208 -3.01 15.82 -26.99
N LYS A 209 -1.84 16.11 -26.41
CA LYS A 209 -0.82 15.09 -26.08
C LYS A 209 -1.34 14.02 -25.14
N THR A 210 -2.27 14.35 -24.26
CA THR A 210 -2.91 13.37 -23.37
C THR A 210 -3.84 12.44 -24.14
N GLU A 211 -4.61 12.97 -25.09
CA GLU A 211 -5.47 12.17 -25.98
C GLU A 211 -4.65 11.31 -26.95
N GLU A 212 -3.58 11.85 -27.54
CA GLU A 212 -2.62 11.09 -28.36
C GLU A 212 -2.03 9.90 -27.58
N ARG A 213 -1.63 10.13 -26.32
CA ARG A 213 -1.11 9.04 -25.45
C ARG A 213 -2.16 7.96 -25.18
N LYS A 214 -3.44 8.33 -25.06
CA LYS A 214 -4.53 7.35 -24.89
C LYS A 214 -4.75 6.58 -26.20
N ALA A 215 -4.67 7.27 -27.34
CA ALA A 215 -4.85 6.72 -28.68
C ALA A 215 -3.66 5.90 -29.20
N MET A 216 -2.49 5.95 -28.55
CA MET A 216 -1.30 5.16 -28.94
C MET A 216 -1.63 3.70 -29.23
N THR A 217 -0.97 3.18 -30.26
CA THR A 217 -1.11 1.79 -30.72
C THR A 217 -0.62 0.79 -29.66
N LYS A 218 -0.98 -0.49 -29.82
CA LYS A 218 -0.53 -1.54 -28.89
C LYS A 218 1.00 -1.71 -28.97
N GLU A 219 1.56 -1.55 -30.16
CA GLU A 219 2.97 -1.68 -30.49
C GLU A 219 3.80 -0.58 -29.81
N GLU A 220 3.37 0.68 -29.90
CA GLU A 220 4.03 1.81 -29.22
C GLU A 220 3.94 1.67 -27.70
N LYS A 221 2.77 1.33 -27.17
CA LYS A 221 2.57 1.07 -25.73
C LYS A 221 3.47 -0.06 -25.24
N LYS A 222 3.66 -1.11 -26.05
CA LYS A 222 4.57 -2.22 -25.75
C LYS A 222 6.02 -1.75 -25.75
N LYS A 223 6.47 -0.98 -26.74
CA LYS A 223 7.84 -0.43 -26.78
C LYS A 223 8.16 0.40 -25.54
N ILE A 224 7.27 1.30 -25.13
CA ILE A 224 7.43 2.12 -23.92
C ILE A 224 7.46 1.24 -22.66
N LYS A 225 6.64 0.19 -22.62
CA LYS A 225 6.63 -0.76 -21.51
C LYS A 225 7.95 -1.53 -21.42
N ASP A 226 8.46 -2.05 -22.54
CA ASP A 226 9.71 -2.81 -22.61
C ASP A 226 10.91 -1.94 -22.19
N GLN A 227 10.96 -0.67 -22.63
CA GLN A 227 11.96 0.30 -22.17
C GLN A 227 11.90 0.56 -20.66
N ASN A 228 10.68 0.68 -20.10
CA ASN A 228 10.51 0.84 -18.66
C ASN A 228 10.90 -0.42 -17.88
N GLU A 229 10.63 -1.62 -18.42
CA GLU A 229 11.04 -2.87 -17.79
C GLU A 229 12.55 -3.02 -17.75
N GLU A 230 13.25 -2.64 -18.82
CA GLU A 230 14.72 -2.65 -18.85
C GLU A 230 15.33 -1.69 -17.82
N MET A 231 14.79 -0.47 -17.74
CA MET A 231 15.17 0.50 -16.72
C MET A 231 14.93 -0.03 -15.29
N ILE A 232 13.84 -0.76 -15.06
CA ILE A 232 13.57 -1.41 -13.77
C ILE A 232 14.56 -2.54 -13.48
N LYS A 233 14.97 -3.33 -14.48
CA LYS A 233 15.98 -4.38 -14.29
C LYS A 233 17.33 -3.80 -13.89
N GLU A 234 17.71 -2.68 -14.49
CA GLU A 234 19.00 -2.03 -14.27
C GLU A 234 19.05 -1.22 -12.97
N TYR A 235 18.07 -0.33 -12.75
CA TYR A 235 18.07 0.62 -11.62
C TYR A 235 17.09 0.28 -10.50
N GLY A 236 16.16 -0.64 -10.73
CA GLY A 236 15.11 -0.99 -9.77
C GLY A 236 15.54 -1.96 -8.67
N PHE A 237 16.80 -2.38 -8.64
CA PHE A 237 17.33 -3.34 -7.69
C PHE A 237 18.71 -2.90 -7.13
N CYS A 238 19.00 -3.36 -5.92
CA CYS A 238 20.32 -3.27 -5.29
C CYS A 238 20.72 -4.64 -4.72
N THR A 239 22.01 -4.79 -4.44
CA THR A 239 22.53 -5.89 -3.62
C THR A 239 22.62 -5.40 -2.18
N PHE A 240 21.91 -6.06 -1.27
CA PHE A 240 21.83 -5.73 0.15
C PHE A 240 22.16 -6.98 0.97
N ASP A 241 23.32 -6.99 1.63
CA ASP A 241 23.86 -8.15 2.37
C ASP A 241 23.83 -9.45 1.56
N GLY A 242 24.26 -9.39 0.29
CA GLY A 242 24.28 -10.55 -0.62
C GLY A 242 22.94 -10.88 -1.29
N HIS A 243 21.83 -10.24 -0.88
CA HIS A 243 20.52 -10.45 -1.49
C HIS A 243 20.18 -9.37 -2.50
N LYS A 244 19.60 -9.79 -3.64
CA LYS A 244 19.01 -8.85 -4.61
C LYS A 244 17.67 -8.33 -4.06
N GLU A 245 17.63 -7.05 -3.70
CA GLU A 245 16.47 -6.38 -3.14
C GLU A 245 15.92 -5.32 -4.10
N ARG A 246 14.59 -5.16 -4.13
CA ARG A 246 13.94 -4.15 -4.97
C ARG A 246 14.03 -2.78 -4.30
N ILE A 247 14.29 -1.75 -5.09
CA ILE A 247 14.26 -0.34 -4.67
C ILE A 247 12.84 0.21 -4.84
N GLY A 248 12.36 0.97 -3.86
CA GLY A 248 11.00 1.53 -3.85
C GLY A 248 10.82 2.65 -4.87
N ASN A 249 11.69 3.66 -4.83
CA ASN A 249 11.57 4.91 -5.57
C ASN A 249 12.91 5.33 -6.21
N PHE A 250 13.42 4.53 -7.15
CA PHE A 250 14.71 4.78 -7.81
C PHE A 250 14.69 5.96 -8.82
N LYS A 251 13.51 6.40 -9.26
CA LYS A 251 13.34 7.57 -10.13
C LYS A 251 13.22 8.83 -9.27
N ILE A 252 14.03 9.84 -9.56
CA ILE A 252 13.94 11.16 -8.93
C ILE A 252 12.65 11.85 -9.38
N GLU A 253 12.00 12.56 -8.45
CA GLU A 253 10.79 13.33 -8.74
C GLU A 253 11.08 14.42 -9.79
N PRO A 254 10.27 14.55 -10.85
CA PRO A 254 10.47 15.60 -11.84
C PRO A 254 10.21 17.00 -11.27
N PRO A 255 10.79 18.06 -11.88
CA PRO A 255 10.44 19.43 -11.55
C PRO A 255 8.94 19.69 -11.79
N GLY A 256 8.42 20.71 -11.12
CA GLY A 256 7.01 21.09 -11.24
C GLY A 256 6.60 22.08 -10.15
N LEU A 257 5.31 22.41 -10.03
CA LEU A 257 4.84 23.28 -8.96
C LEU A 257 4.47 22.47 -7.71
N PHE A 258 4.86 22.96 -6.55
CA PHE A 258 4.47 22.41 -5.26
C PHE A 258 2.98 22.67 -5.03
N ARG A 259 2.21 21.63 -4.76
CA ARG A 259 0.76 21.77 -4.55
C ARG A 259 0.39 21.92 -3.08
N GLY A 260 1.16 21.32 -2.17
CA GLY A 260 0.77 21.20 -0.77
C GLY A 260 -0.53 20.41 -0.59
N ARG A 261 -1.11 20.48 0.61
CA ARG A 261 -2.46 20.01 0.93
C ARG A 261 -3.16 21.08 1.78
N GLY A 262 -4.48 21.20 1.66
CA GLY A 262 -5.23 22.28 2.29
C GLY A 262 -4.77 23.67 1.82
N GLU A 263 -4.81 24.64 2.74
CA GLU A 263 -4.32 26.01 2.52
C GLU A 263 -2.83 26.13 2.85
N HIS A 264 -2.00 25.33 2.16
CA HIS A 264 -0.56 25.35 2.36
C HIS A 264 0.07 26.66 1.84
N PRO A 265 0.78 27.44 2.66
CA PRO A 265 1.26 28.78 2.27
C PRO A 265 2.27 28.77 1.12
N LYS A 266 3.05 27.69 0.98
CA LYS A 266 4.02 27.47 -0.12
C LYS A 266 3.44 26.86 -1.41
N MET A 267 2.12 26.64 -1.53
CA MET A 267 1.53 26.12 -2.78
C MET A 267 1.87 27.05 -3.96
N GLY A 268 2.11 26.50 -5.15
CA GLY A 268 2.53 27.24 -6.34
C GLY A 268 4.03 27.45 -6.49
N MET A 269 4.83 27.30 -5.42
CA MET A 269 6.29 27.42 -5.50
C MET A 269 6.92 26.39 -6.45
N LEU A 270 8.01 26.76 -7.10
CA LEU A 270 8.71 25.90 -8.05
C LEU A 270 9.53 24.83 -7.31
N LYS A 271 9.20 23.55 -7.54
CA LYS A 271 10.08 22.41 -7.24
C LYS A 271 11.12 22.32 -8.35
N LYS A 272 12.37 22.60 -8.00
CA LYS A 272 13.49 22.62 -8.94
C LYS A 272 13.84 21.21 -9.40
N ARG A 273 14.46 21.14 -10.59
CA ARG A 273 15.07 19.91 -11.09
C ARG A 273 16.27 19.56 -10.20
N VAL A 274 16.28 18.34 -9.71
CA VAL A 274 17.40 17.82 -8.91
C VAL A 274 18.52 17.40 -9.86
N VAL A 275 19.73 17.92 -9.64
CA VAL A 275 20.92 17.61 -10.44
C VAL A 275 21.87 16.67 -9.68
N PRO A 276 22.84 16.02 -10.35
CA PRO A 276 23.81 15.15 -9.66
C PRO A 276 24.52 15.81 -8.48
N GLU A 277 24.79 17.11 -8.57
CA GLU A 277 25.45 17.89 -7.54
C GLU A 277 24.59 18.11 -6.27
N ASP A 278 23.30 17.77 -6.30
CA ASP A 278 22.40 17.80 -5.14
C ASP A 278 22.35 16.43 -4.40
N ILE A 279 22.79 15.36 -5.07
CA ILE A 279 22.56 13.98 -4.66
C ILE A 279 23.74 13.47 -3.84
N ILE A 280 23.41 12.90 -2.67
CA ILE A 280 24.32 12.14 -1.84
C ILE A 280 24.03 10.65 -2.02
N ILE A 281 25.06 9.87 -2.35
CA ILE A 281 25.01 8.42 -2.54
C ILE A 281 25.46 7.69 -1.26
N ASN A 282 24.80 6.59 -0.88
CA ASN A 282 25.24 5.66 0.16
C ASN A 282 25.52 4.27 -0.42
N CYS A 283 26.71 3.76 -0.25
CA CYS A 283 27.04 2.39 -0.63
C CYS A 283 28.15 1.86 0.27
N SER A 284 28.51 0.58 0.18
CA SER A 284 29.66 0.08 0.92
C SER A 284 30.97 0.60 0.35
N LYS A 285 32.01 0.65 1.19
CA LYS A 285 33.38 1.04 0.78
C LYS A 285 33.96 0.07 -0.26
N ASP A 286 33.60 -1.20 -0.16
CA ASP A 286 34.00 -2.32 -1.03
C ASP A 286 33.04 -2.58 -2.19
N SER A 287 32.00 -1.76 -2.37
CA SER A 287 31.06 -1.87 -3.48
C SER A 287 31.47 -1.05 -4.70
N LYS A 288 30.91 -1.37 -5.88
CA LYS A 288 31.03 -0.50 -7.05
C LYS A 288 30.19 0.77 -6.87
N VAL A 289 30.87 1.88 -6.61
CA VAL A 289 30.23 3.21 -6.49
C VAL A 289 29.49 3.56 -7.80
N PRO A 290 28.21 3.97 -7.73
CA PRO A 290 27.47 4.50 -8.88
C PRO A 290 28.23 5.64 -9.57
N LYS A 291 28.37 5.58 -10.89
CA LYS A 291 28.94 6.70 -11.66
C LYS A 291 27.88 7.79 -11.84
N ALA A 292 28.27 9.04 -11.63
CA ALA A 292 27.44 10.18 -12.01
C ALA A 292 27.29 10.25 -13.54
N PRO A 293 26.23 10.92 -14.04
CA PRO A 293 26.13 11.23 -15.47
C PRO A 293 27.40 11.89 -16.03
N GLU A 294 27.66 11.70 -17.32
CA GLU A 294 28.88 12.18 -17.96
C GLU A 294 29.09 13.69 -17.76
N GLY A 295 30.32 14.08 -17.39
CA GLY A 295 30.67 15.47 -17.09
C GLY A 295 30.13 16.03 -15.77
N ARG A 296 29.45 15.22 -14.95
CA ARG A 296 28.85 15.64 -13.67
C ARG A 296 29.46 14.88 -12.49
N ARG A 297 29.22 15.38 -11.28
CA ARG A 297 29.65 14.73 -10.03
C ARG A 297 28.52 14.65 -9.02
N TRP A 298 28.58 13.63 -8.16
CA TRP A 298 27.72 13.58 -6.98
C TRP A 298 28.09 14.68 -6.00
N ARG A 299 27.13 15.12 -5.18
CA ARG A 299 27.39 16.01 -4.05
C ARG A 299 28.40 15.39 -3.10
N GLU A 300 28.15 14.12 -2.76
CA GLU A 300 28.91 13.35 -1.79
C GLU A 300 28.65 11.85 -2.04
N VAL A 301 29.66 11.02 -1.80
CA VAL A 301 29.52 9.57 -1.66
C VAL A 301 29.91 9.21 -0.24
N ARG A 302 28.99 8.59 0.49
CA ARG A 302 29.18 8.16 1.88
C ARG A 302 28.95 6.67 2.05
N HIS A 303 29.40 6.17 3.19
CA HIS A 303 29.41 4.75 3.54
C HIS A 303 28.85 4.54 4.94
N ASP A 304 27.66 5.07 5.19
CA ASP A 304 27.00 5.04 6.50
C ASP A 304 26.12 3.78 6.63
N GLN A 305 26.63 2.81 7.38
CA GLN A 305 25.97 1.52 7.63
C GLN A 305 24.80 1.60 8.64
N ASN A 306 24.62 2.73 9.33
CA ASN A 306 23.60 2.90 10.37
C ASN A 306 22.24 3.37 9.80
N VAL A 307 22.22 3.75 8.52
CA VAL A 307 21.02 4.23 7.82
C VAL A 307 20.58 3.28 6.70
N THR A 308 19.36 3.47 6.22
CA THR A 308 18.69 2.53 5.29
C THR A 308 18.41 3.09 3.90
N TRP A 309 18.79 4.35 3.66
CA TRP A 309 18.58 5.02 2.38
C TRP A 309 19.82 4.81 1.49
N LEU A 310 19.58 4.74 0.18
CA LEU A 310 20.58 4.48 -0.87
C LEU A 310 21.07 5.79 -1.51
N ALA A 311 20.15 6.74 -1.67
CA ALA A 311 20.47 8.09 -2.13
C ALA A 311 19.59 9.10 -1.42
N SER A 312 20.05 10.34 -1.29
CA SER A 312 19.28 11.41 -0.69
C SER A 312 19.61 12.78 -1.30
N TRP A 313 18.67 13.70 -1.24
CA TRP A 313 18.87 15.11 -1.58
C TRP A 313 17.99 15.99 -0.71
N THR A 314 18.28 17.28 -0.65
CA THR A 314 17.42 18.26 0.04
C THR A 314 16.49 18.90 -0.98
N GLU A 315 15.18 18.84 -0.77
CA GLU A 315 14.23 19.53 -1.67
C GLU A 315 14.13 21.02 -1.33
N ASN A 316 13.86 21.85 -2.34
CA ASN A 316 14.07 23.30 -2.24
C ASN A 316 12.89 24.09 -1.66
N VAL A 317 11.72 23.48 -1.44
CA VAL A 317 10.50 24.18 -1.02
C VAL A 317 10.37 24.20 0.51
N GLN A 318 10.53 23.06 1.16
CA GLN A 318 10.50 22.94 2.64
C GLN A 318 11.89 22.68 3.24
N GLY A 319 12.94 22.51 2.43
CA GLY A 319 14.28 22.17 2.94
C GLY A 319 14.37 20.75 3.51
N GLN A 320 13.40 19.88 3.21
CA GLN A 320 13.36 18.53 3.76
C GLN A 320 14.25 17.58 2.96
N VAL A 321 14.86 16.62 3.66
CA VAL A 321 15.65 15.57 3.00
C VAL A 321 14.71 14.50 2.42
N LYS A 322 14.89 14.22 1.12
CA LYS A 322 14.24 13.13 0.39
C LYS A 322 15.20 11.96 0.28
N TYR A 323 14.65 10.75 0.19
CA TYR A 323 15.42 9.51 0.21
C TYR A 323 14.94 8.54 -0.87
N ILE A 324 15.88 7.83 -1.47
CA ILE A 324 15.64 6.56 -2.17
C ILE A 324 15.84 5.44 -1.16
N MET A 325 14.82 4.59 -0.98
CA MET A 325 14.85 3.49 -0.03
C MET A 325 14.44 2.17 -0.68
N LEU A 326 14.74 1.08 -0.01
CA LEU A 326 14.24 -0.25 -0.37
C LEU A 326 12.71 -0.31 -0.42
N ASN A 327 12.20 -1.20 -1.29
CA ASN A 327 10.79 -1.47 -1.45
C ASN A 327 10.18 -2.04 -0.15
N PRO A 328 8.88 -1.79 0.14
CA PRO A 328 8.21 -2.39 1.29
C PRO A 328 8.27 -3.92 1.40
N SER A 329 8.49 -4.65 0.28
CA SER A 329 8.67 -6.11 0.29
C SER A 329 10.09 -6.57 0.63
N SER A 330 11.03 -5.65 0.84
CA SER A 330 12.40 -6.00 1.24
C SER A 330 12.44 -6.51 2.68
N LYS A 331 13.44 -7.34 3.00
CA LYS A 331 13.65 -7.90 4.35
C LYS A 331 13.60 -6.80 5.42
N LEU A 332 14.46 -5.79 5.29
CA LEU A 332 14.61 -4.71 6.27
C LEU A 332 13.32 -3.91 6.52
N LYS A 333 12.52 -3.68 5.47
CA LYS A 333 11.23 -2.99 5.61
C LYS A 333 10.17 -3.90 6.21
N GLY A 334 10.15 -5.17 5.82
CA GLY A 334 9.25 -6.19 6.37
C GLY A 334 9.48 -6.41 7.87
N GLU A 335 10.74 -6.55 8.30
CA GLU A 335 11.10 -6.73 9.72
C GLU A 335 10.66 -5.55 10.58
N LYS A 336 10.90 -4.31 10.12
CA LYS A 336 10.44 -3.11 10.84
C LYS A 336 8.91 -3.05 10.91
N ASP A 337 8.21 -3.45 9.85
CA ASP A 337 6.75 -3.50 9.83
C ASP A 337 6.21 -4.59 10.78
N TRP A 338 6.87 -5.75 10.85
CA TRP A 338 6.58 -6.81 11.80
C TRP A 338 6.82 -6.37 13.25
N GLN A 339 8.00 -5.81 13.56
CA GLN A 339 8.33 -5.30 14.89
C GLN A 339 7.35 -4.22 15.37
N LYS A 340 6.94 -3.33 14.48
CA LYS A 340 5.90 -2.33 14.76
C LYS A 340 4.62 -2.98 15.29
N TYR A 341 4.19 -4.11 14.72
CA TYR A 341 3.02 -4.83 15.21
C TYR A 341 3.31 -5.61 16.50
N GLU A 342 4.50 -6.17 16.68
CA GLU A 342 4.86 -6.81 17.97
C GLU A 342 4.84 -5.83 19.15
N ILE A 343 5.29 -4.59 18.96
CA ILE A 343 5.18 -3.55 20.01
C ILE A 343 3.71 -3.26 20.31
N ALA A 344 2.84 -3.19 19.29
CA ALA A 344 1.41 -3.00 19.49
C ALA A 344 0.73 -4.18 20.21
N ARG A 345 1.20 -5.41 20.00
CA ARG A 345 0.76 -6.61 20.75
C ARG A 345 1.25 -6.61 22.20
N LYS A 346 2.49 -6.14 22.45
CA LYS A 346 2.98 -5.92 23.82
C LYS A 346 2.09 -4.90 24.54
N LEU A 347 1.72 -3.80 23.87
CA LEU A 347 0.77 -2.83 24.40
C LEU A 347 -0.59 -3.48 24.70
N ALA A 348 -1.10 -4.37 23.85
CA ALA A 348 -2.38 -5.06 24.10
C ALA A 348 -2.40 -5.80 25.44
N LYS A 349 -1.26 -6.36 25.87
CA LYS A 349 -1.13 -7.07 27.15
C LYS A 349 -1.09 -6.13 28.36
N SER A 350 -0.56 -4.91 28.21
CA SER A 350 -0.37 -3.95 29.30
C SER A 350 -1.34 -2.76 29.29
N ILE A 351 -2.20 -2.65 28.27
CA ILE A 351 -3.06 -1.48 28.05
C ILE A 351 -3.95 -1.16 29.27
N ASN A 352 -4.49 -2.17 29.95
CA ASN A 352 -5.36 -1.96 31.09
C ASN A 352 -4.63 -1.31 32.27
N LYS A 353 -3.35 -1.68 32.49
CA LYS A 353 -2.50 -1.05 33.49
C LYS A 353 -2.28 0.44 33.15
N ILE A 354 -1.93 0.74 31.90
CA ILE A 354 -1.72 2.13 31.44
C ILE A 354 -3.01 2.95 31.56
N ARG A 355 -4.16 2.34 31.25
CA ARG A 355 -5.47 2.98 31.41
C ARG A 355 -5.81 3.30 32.86
N GLN A 356 -5.45 2.42 33.78
CA GLN A 356 -5.63 2.67 35.20
C GLN A 356 -4.73 3.82 35.66
N GLU A 357 -3.46 3.82 35.25
CA GLU A 357 -2.49 4.85 35.64
C GLU A 357 -2.91 6.25 35.15
N TYR A 358 -3.28 6.41 33.87
CA TYR A 358 -3.72 7.73 33.41
C TYR A 358 -5.04 8.18 34.07
N ARG A 359 -5.90 7.24 34.49
CA ARG A 359 -7.14 7.56 35.22
C ARG A 359 -6.87 8.08 36.62
N GLU A 360 -5.83 7.56 37.27
CA GLU A 360 -5.34 8.06 38.55
C GLU A 360 -4.69 9.44 38.39
N ASP A 361 -3.88 9.62 37.35
CA ASP A 361 -3.20 10.88 37.03
C ASP A 361 -4.16 12.06 36.77
N TRP A 362 -5.42 11.81 36.37
CA TRP A 362 -6.44 12.88 36.27
C TRP A 362 -6.68 13.62 37.58
N LYS A 363 -6.35 13.01 38.71
CA LYS A 363 -6.52 13.57 40.06
C LYS A 363 -5.23 14.18 40.62
N SER A 364 -4.11 14.12 39.88
CA SER A 364 -2.81 14.62 40.32
C SER A 364 -2.89 16.09 40.76
N LYS A 365 -2.04 16.51 41.70
CA LYS A 365 -1.92 17.94 42.06
C LYS A 365 -1.21 18.75 40.98
N GLU A 366 -0.40 18.08 40.14
CA GLU A 366 0.37 18.74 39.08
C GLU A 366 -0.44 18.84 37.78
N MET A 367 -0.56 20.07 37.26
CA MET A 367 -1.28 20.33 36.01
C MET A 367 -0.67 19.60 34.81
N ARG A 368 0.67 19.53 34.74
CA ARG A 368 1.39 18.82 33.68
C ARG A 368 1.00 17.34 33.59
N ILE A 369 0.85 16.69 34.74
CA ILE A 369 0.44 15.28 34.83
C ILE A 369 -1.01 15.12 34.35
N ARG A 370 -1.92 16.00 34.79
CA ARG A 370 -3.32 15.98 34.31
C ARG A 370 -3.43 16.16 32.80
N GLN A 371 -2.72 17.14 32.24
CA GLN A 371 -2.72 17.40 30.79
C GLN A 371 -2.19 16.19 30.01
N ARG A 372 -1.05 15.62 30.44
CA ARG A 372 -0.49 14.40 29.86
C ARG A 372 -1.51 13.25 29.87
N ALA A 373 -2.17 13.03 31.00
CA ALA A 373 -3.13 11.94 31.17
C ALA A 373 -4.40 12.12 30.34
N VAL A 374 -4.91 13.35 30.21
CA VAL A 374 -6.06 13.64 29.32
C VAL A 374 -5.67 13.51 27.85
N ALA A 375 -4.49 13.99 27.45
CA ALA A 375 -3.99 13.83 26.09
C ALA A 375 -3.79 12.34 25.73
N LEU A 376 -3.27 11.54 26.67
CA LEU A 376 -3.13 10.09 26.49
C LEU A 376 -4.49 9.40 26.37
N TYR A 377 -5.48 9.81 27.17
CA TYR A 377 -6.86 9.34 27.04
C TYR A 377 -7.45 9.63 25.65
N PHE A 378 -7.24 10.82 25.10
CA PHE A 378 -7.68 11.13 23.72
C PHE A 378 -6.97 10.28 22.66
N ILE A 379 -5.68 10.03 22.81
CA ILE A 379 -4.93 9.16 21.89
C ILE A 379 -5.42 7.71 21.97
N ASP A 380 -5.68 7.20 23.18
CA ASP A 380 -6.19 5.84 23.42
C ASP A 380 -7.63 5.67 22.94
N LYS A 381 -8.55 6.59 23.26
CA LYS A 381 -9.98 6.41 22.96
C LYS A 381 -10.39 6.87 21.58
N LEU A 382 -9.81 7.98 21.10
CA LEU A 382 -10.21 8.62 19.84
C LEU A 382 -9.20 8.35 18.71
N ALA A 383 -8.13 7.60 18.99
CA ALA A 383 -7.05 7.31 18.03
C ALA A 383 -6.46 8.58 17.39
N LEU A 384 -6.40 9.69 18.13
CA LEU A 384 -5.78 10.92 17.68
C LEU A 384 -4.28 10.72 17.43
N ARG A 385 -3.74 11.48 16.48
CA ARG A 385 -2.28 11.54 16.28
C ARG A 385 -1.66 12.42 17.35
N ALA A 386 -0.40 12.17 17.72
CA ALA A 386 0.31 12.94 18.75
C ALA A 386 0.31 14.45 18.46
N GLY A 387 0.56 14.86 17.20
CA GLY A 387 0.55 16.27 16.78
C GLY A 387 1.81 17.01 17.24
N ASN A 388 2.83 17.06 16.38
CA ASN A 388 4.01 17.89 16.63
C ASN A 388 3.69 19.34 16.30
N GLU A 389 4.38 20.27 16.97
CA GLU A 389 4.39 21.69 16.64
C GLU A 389 4.77 21.91 15.17
N LYS A 390 4.21 22.97 14.60
CA LYS A 390 4.29 23.33 13.20
C LYS A 390 4.80 24.75 13.07
N ASP A 391 5.73 24.95 12.16
CA ASP A 391 6.20 26.29 11.79
C ASP A 391 5.11 27.00 10.95
N GLU A 392 5.13 28.33 10.94
CA GLU A 392 4.20 29.19 10.19
C GLU A 392 4.23 28.94 8.66
N ASP A 393 5.27 28.25 8.17
CA ASP A 393 5.47 27.96 6.76
C ASP A 393 4.81 26.65 6.29
N GLN A 394 4.04 26.00 7.18
CA GLN A 394 3.29 24.77 6.94
C GLN A 394 1.78 25.02 6.99
N ALA A 395 0.99 24.10 6.45
CA ALA A 395 -0.47 24.18 6.60
C ALA A 395 -0.85 24.00 8.08
N ASP A 396 -1.70 24.89 8.59
CA ASP A 396 -2.20 24.85 9.97
C ASP A 396 -3.03 23.58 10.18
N THR A 397 -2.39 22.61 10.82
CA THR A 397 -2.95 21.29 11.09
C THR A 397 -2.43 20.82 12.44
N VAL A 398 -3.33 20.29 13.26
CA VAL A 398 -3.01 19.93 14.64
C VAL A 398 -3.20 18.44 14.90
N GLY A 399 -2.61 17.97 16.00
CA GLY A 399 -2.94 16.69 16.62
C GLY A 399 -3.15 16.88 18.12
N CYS A 400 -3.23 15.78 18.86
CA CYS A 400 -3.63 15.78 20.27
C CYS A 400 -2.85 16.79 21.12
N CYS A 401 -1.52 16.75 21.11
CA CYS A 401 -0.66 17.62 21.92
C CYS A 401 -0.59 19.07 21.40
N SER A 402 -1.05 19.35 20.19
CA SER A 402 -1.08 20.68 19.56
C SER A 402 -2.51 21.21 19.40
N LEU A 403 -3.48 20.63 20.11
CA LEU A 403 -4.83 21.19 20.16
C LEU A 403 -4.78 22.57 20.82
N ARG A 404 -5.65 23.46 20.33
CA ARG A 404 -5.83 24.82 20.82
C ARG A 404 -7.24 24.92 21.40
N VAL A 405 -7.50 25.96 22.18
CA VAL A 405 -8.82 26.15 22.82
C VAL A 405 -9.95 26.20 21.79
N GLU A 406 -9.74 26.84 20.64
CA GLU A 406 -10.72 26.93 19.54
C GLU A 406 -11.15 25.59 18.94
N HIS A 407 -10.32 24.55 19.10
CA HIS A 407 -10.56 23.24 18.48
C HIS A 407 -11.53 22.36 19.26
N ILE A 408 -11.92 22.78 20.46
CA ILE A 408 -12.88 22.05 21.28
C ILE A 408 -13.99 22.95 21.81
N SER A 409 -15.17 22.37 22.00
CA SER A 409 -16.27 23.00 22.75
C SER A 409 -16.80 22.03 23.79
N LEU A 410 -17.04 22.54 24.99
CA LEU A 410 -17.50 21.74 26.13
C LEU A 410 -18.99 21.97 26.35
N LEU A 411 -19.77 20.89 26.25
CA LEU A 411 -21.21 20.89 26.45
C LEU A 411 -21.55 19.99 27.63
N GLU A 412 -22.11 20.54 28.71
CA GLU A 412 -22.45 19.74 29.89
C GLU A 412 -23.54 18.71 29.59
N HIS A 413 -24.52 19.09 28.76
CA HIS A 413 -25.58 18.22 28.28
C HIS A 413 -25.81 18.46 26.78
N LYS A 414 -25.86 17.39 26.00
CA LYS A 414 -26.29 17.41 24.60
C LYS A 414 -27.04 16.13 24.29
N ASP A 415 -28.29 16.27 23.83
CA ASP A 415 -29.22 15.15 23.66
C ASP A 415 -29.30 14.33 24.96
N ASP A 416 -29.19 13.00 24.89
CA ASP A 416 -29.19 12.08 26.05
C ASP A 416 -27.79 11.85 26.65
N LYS A 417 -26.81 12.72 26.36
CA LYS A 417 -25.41 12.55 26.78
C LYS A 417 -24.95 13.70 27.68
N GLU A 418 -24.30 13.34 28.77
CA GLU A 418 -23.60 14.29 29.65
C GLU A 418 -22.11 14.40 29.27
N ASN A 419 -21.48 15.53 29.66
CA ASN A 419 -20.05 15.77 29.54
C ASN A 419 -19.53 15.59 28.11
N VAL A 420 -20.16 16.25 27.14
CA VAL A 420 -19.86 16.12 25.71
C VAL A 420 -18.76 17.10 25.30
N VAL A 421 -17.71 16.56 24.68
CA VAL A 421 -16.65 17.35 24.04
C VAL A 421 -16.85 17.29 22.53
N VAL A 422 -17.08 18.45 21.93
CA VAL A 422 -17.10 18.63 20.48
C VAL A 422 -15.68 18.94 20.03
N PHE A 423 -15.13 18.13 19.14
CA PHE A 423 -13.86 18.38 18.46
C PHE A 423 -14.13 18.87 17.06
N ASP A 424 -13.48 19.95 16.66
CA ASP A 424 -13.52 20.45 15.28
C ASP A 424 -12.17 21.09 14.91
N PHE A 425 -11.36 20.35 14.15
CA PHE A 425 -10.05 20.85 13.73
C PHE A 425 -9.56 20.18 12.45
N LEU A 426 -8.58 20.78 11.80
CA LEU A 426 -7.90 20.18 10.65
C LEU A 426 -6.72 19.32 11.12
N GLY A 427 -6.80 18.02 10.87
CA GLY A 427 -5.72 17.08 11.16
C GLY A 427 -4.70 16.95 10.02
N LYS A 428 -3.88 15.91 10.08
CA LYS A 428 -2.92 15.56 9.02
C LYS A 428 -3.60 15.60 7.63
N ASP A 429 -2.88 16.18 6.66
CA ASP A 429 -3.33 16.35 5.28
C ASP A 429 -4.53 17.30 5.13
N SER A 430 -4.78 18.15 6.15
CA SER A 430 -5.91 19.09 6.26
C SER A 430 -7.27 18.41 6.18
N ILE A 431 -7.35 17.17 6.68
CA ILE A 431 -8.60 16.42 6.81
C ILE A 431 -9.27 16.86 8.10
N ARG A 432 -10.49 17.40 8.00
CA ARG A 432 -11.30 17.80 9.15
C ARG A 432 -11.57 16.60 10.05
N TYR A 433 -11.34 16.78 11.34
CA TYR A 433 -11.78 15.87 12.39
C TYR A 433 -12.93 16.57 13.11
N TYR A 434 -14.15 16.12 12.84
CA TYR A 434 -15.33 16.50 13.58
C TYR A 434 -15.82 15.30 14.38
N ASN A 435 -15.96 15.45 15.69
CA ASN A 435 -16.50 14.38 16.53
C ASN A 435 -17.13 14.94 17.80
N GLU A 436 -18.23 14.33 18.23
CA GLU A 436 -18.92 14.68 19.47
C GLU A 436 -18.90 13.48 20.38
N VAL A 437 -18.13 13.57 21.47
CA VAL A 437 -17.89 12.42 22.33
C VAL A 437 -18.21 12.76 23.78
N SER A 438 -19.03 11.91 24.40
CA SER A 438 -19.21 11.93 25.86
C SER A 438 -17.95 11.39 26.51
N VAL A 439 -17.34 12.17 27.39
CA VAL A 439 -16.10 11.81 28.10
C VAL A 439 -16.38 11.59 29.58
N GLU A 440 -15.42 10.97 30.28
CA GLU A 440 -15.54 10.80 31.73
C GLU A 440 -15.59 12.18 32.43
N LYS A 441 -16.46 12.32 33.44
CA LYS A 441 -16.70 13.58 34.17
C LYS A 441 -15.41 14.28 34.64
N ARG A 442 -14.39 13.51 35.03
CA ARG A 442 -13.08 14.05 35.45
C ARG A 442 -12.29 14.64 34.29
N VAL A 443 -12.36 14.02 33.11
CA VAL A 443 -11.75 14.56 31.88
C VAL A 443 -12.42 15.88 31.51
N PHE A 444 -13.76 15.93 31.52
CA PHE A 444 -14.51 17.15 31.22
C PHE A 444 -14.16 18.31 32.16
N LYS A 445 -14.15 18.07 33.47
CA LYS A 445 -13.72 19.07 34.46
C LYS A 445 -12.27 19.53 34.28
N ASN A 446 -11.37 18.61 33.94
CA ASN A 446 -9.98 18.97 33.66
C ASN A 446 -9.88 19.85 32.40
N LEU A 447 -10.66 19.56 31.34
CA LEU A 447 -10.70 20.42 30.16
C LEU A 447 -11.22 21.82 30.49
N GLN A 448 -12.25 21.96 31.34
CA GLN A 448 -12.69 23.28 31.81
C GLN A 448 -11.53 24.05 32.48
N LEU A 449 -10.73 23.39 33.32
CA LEU A 449 -9.55 23.99 33.93
C LEU A 449 -8.46 24.33 32.90
N PHE A 450 -8.28 23.52 31.86
CA PHE A 450 -7.25 23.75 30.85
C PHE A 450 -7.57 24.94 29.93
N ILE A 451 -8.84 25.31 29.82
CA ILE A 451 -9.33 26.45 29.02
C ILE A 451 -9.38 27.74 29.84
N GLN A 452 -9.44 27.66 31.17
CA GLN A 452 -9.51 28.84 32.04
C GLN A 452 -8.32 29.77 31.81
N ASN A 453 -8.62 31.08 31.68
CA ASN A 453 -7.64 32.15 31.45
C ASN A 453 -6.81 32.00 30.16
N LYS A 454 -7.37 31.36 29.13
CA LYS A 454 -6.76 31.23 27.80
C LYS A 454 -7.60 31.87 26.71
N SER A 455 -6.93 32.39 25.70
CA SER A 455 -7.52 32.83 24.44
C SER A 455 -7.80 31.64 23.53
N THR A 456 -8.61 31.84 22.49
CA THR A 456 -9.00 30.79 21.54
C THR A 456 -7.81 30.17 20.81
N GLY A 457 -6.79 30.98 20.51
CA GLY A 457 -5.56 30.55 19.83
C GLY A 457 -4.50 29.91 20.74
N ASP A 458 -4.71 29.89 22.06
CA ASP A 458 -3.72 29.31 22.97
C ASP A 458 -3.79 27.77 22.98
N ASP A 459 -2.65 27.13 23.25
CA ASP A 459 -2.57 25.68 23.36
C ASP A 459 -3.45 25.16 24.50
N LEU A 460 -4.28 24.16 24.19
CA LEU A 460 -5.10 23.46 25.18
C LEU A 460 -4.20 22.78 26.22
N PHE A 461 -3.09 22.20 25.78
CA PHE A 461 -2.11 21.52 26.62
C PHE A 461 -0.79 22.30 26.70
N ASP A 462 -0.81 23.49 27.30
CA ASP A 462 0.31 24.44 27.42
C ASP A 462 1.58 23.90 28.12
N ARG A 463 1.49 22.76 28.83
CA ARG A 463 2.62 22.14 29.55
C ARG A 463 3.01 20.78 28.97
N LEU A 464 2.55 20.46 27.77
CA LEU A 464 2.76 19.18 27.11
C LEU A 464 3.25 19.37 25.69
N ASN A 465 4.23 18.57 25.29
CA ASN A 465 4.56 18.37 23.88
C ASN A 465 4.77 16.87 23.61
N THR A 466 4.92 16.52 22.33
CA THR A 466 5.03 15.12 21.92
C THR A 466 6.29 14.43 22.42
N SER A 467 7.39 15.17 22.64
CA SER A 467 8.62 14.63 23.20
C SER A 467 8.41 14.17 24.65
N VAL A 468 7.81 15.04 25.48
CA VAL A 468 7.46 14.74 26.87
C VAL A 468 6.49 13.55 26.96
N LEU A 469 5.47 13.52 26.10
CA LEU A 469 4.51 12.41 26.07
C LEU A 469 5.20 11.09 25.72
N ASN A 470 6.02 11.05 24.66
CA ASN A 470 6.68 9.82 24.24
C ASN A 470 7.75 9.35 25.24
N LYS A 471 8.43 10.27 25.93
CA LYS A 471 9.36 9.91 27.00
C LYS A 471 8.62 9.15 28.11
N HIS A 472 7.52 9.70 28.60
CA HIS A 472 6.70 9.03 29.62
C HIS A 472 6.17 7.68 29.13
N LEU A 473 5.65 7.61 27.90
CA LEU A 473 5.19 6.34 27.33
C LEU A 473 6.29 5.28 27.28
N ASN A 474 7.51 5.66 26.91
CA ASN A 474 8.64 4.74 26.88
C ASN A 474 9.05 4.25 28.29
N GLU A 475 8.85 5.06 29.33
CA GLU A 475 9.03 4.65 30.73
C GLU A 475 7.97 3.61 31.16
N LEU A 476 6.74 3.69 30.64
CA LEU A 476 5.67 2.71 30.90
C LEU A 476 5.90 1.37 30.20
N MET A 477 6.45 1.42 28.98
CA MET A 477 6.77 0.25 28.19
C MET A 477 7.84 0.60 27.16
N GLU A 478 8.94 -0.13 27.17
CA GLU A 478 10.05 0.10 26.23
C GLU A 478 9.56 0.06 24.76
N GLY A 479 9.92 1.10 24.00
CA GLY A 479 9.53 1.28 22.60
C GLY A 479 8.10 1.82 22.41
N LEU A 480 7.35 2.10 23.47
CA LEU A 480 6.01 2.67 23.38
C LEU A 480 6.07 4.15 22.98
N THR A 481 5.25 4.50 22.00
CA THR A 481 5.03 5.89 21.57
C THR A 481 3.56 6.11 21.29
N ALA A 482 3.13 7.36 21.20
CA ALA A 482 1.75 7.71 20.86
C ALA A 482 1.28 7.08 19.53
N LYS A 483 2.20 6.82 18.59
CA LYS A 483 1.88 6.16 17.31
C LYS A 483 1.46 4.70 17.49
N VAL A 484 1.96 4.00 18.51
CA VAL A 484 1.66 2.59 18.77
C VAL A 484 0.19 2.40 19.14
N PHE A 485 -0.41 3.33 19.89
CA PHE A 485 -1.85 3.29 20.24
C PHE A 485 -2.75 3.24 19.00
N ARG A 486 -2.45 4.05 17.97
CA ARG A 486 -3.23 4.00 16.72
C ARG A 486 -3.12 2.65 16.00
N THR A 487 -1.94 2.02 16.01
CA THR A 487 -1.74 0.67 15.45
C THR A 487 -2.47 -0.38 16.28
N TYR A 488 -2.36 -0.33 17.60
CA TYR A 488 -3.06 -1.21 18.54
C TYR A 488 -4.59 -1.11 18.34
N ASN A 489 -5.15 0.10 18.45
CA ASN A 489 -6.57 0.34 18.32
C ASN A 489 -7.12 -0.08 16.96
N ALA A 490 -6.39 0.18 15.87
CA ALA A 490 -6.80 -0.24 14.54
C ALA A 490 -6.82 -1.77 14.40
N SER A 491 -5.75 -2.45 14.83
CA SER A 491 -5.64 -3.92 14.75
C SER A 491 -6.69 -4.62 15.61
N ILE A 492 -6.85 -4.22 16.88
CA ILE A 492 -7.81 -4.87 17.78
C ILE A 492 -9.26 -4.63 17.30
N THR A 493 -9.57 -3.42 16.82
CA THR A 493 -10.89 -3.11 16.25
C THR A 493 -11.17 -3.99 15.03
N LEU A 494 -10.19 -4.19 14.13
CA LEU A 494 -10.37 -5.08 12.99
C LEU A 494 -10.71 -6.50 13.46
N GLN A 495 -9.94 -7.05 14.40
CA GLN A 495 -10.14 -8.41 14.88
C GLN A 495 -11.51 -8.58 15.53
N GLU A 496 -11.91 -7.66 16.40
CA GLU A 496 -13.23 -7.68 17.04
C GLU A 496 -14.37 -7.56 16.03
N GLN A 497 -14.24 -6.67 15.03
CA GLN A 497 -15.26 -6.48 14.01
C GLN A 497 -15.36 -7.69 13.08
N LEU A 498 -14.25 -8.33 12.71
CA LEU A 498 -14.28 -9.56 11.94
C LEU A 498 -14.98 -10.69 12.72
N ASN A 499 -14.72 -10.81 14.02
CA ASN A 499 -15.40 -11.79 14.88
C ASN A 499 -16.90 -11.52 15.00
N LYS A 500 -17.33 -10.24 14.99
CA LYS A 500 -18.74 -9.85 15.11
C LYS A 500 -19.53 -9.93 13.80
N LEU A 501 -18.90 -9.60 12.67
CA LEU A 501 -19.58 -9.40 11.38
C LEU A 501 -19.50 -10.60 10.44
N THR A 502 -18.60 -11.55 10.69
CA THR A 502 -18.39 -12.70 9.80
C THR A 502 -19.28 -13.87 10.20
N ASP A 503 -20.21 -14.25 9.33
CA ASP A 503 -20.94 -15.51 9.44
C ASP A 503 -20.16 -16.63 8.72
N PRO A 504 -19.94 -17.81 9.34
CA PRO A 504 -19.35 -18.97 8.67
C PRO A 504 -20.07 -19.41 7.39
N GLU A 505 -21.40 -19.27 7.36
CA GLU A 505 -22.28 -19.71 6.25
C GLU A 505 -22.29 -18.73 5.07
N TYR A 506 -21.72 -17.54 5.24
CA TYR A 506 -21.62 -16.58 4.15
C TYR A 506 -20.82 -17.12 2.97
N THR A 507 -21.27 -16.76 1.77
CA THR A 507 -20.50 -16.93 0.54
C THR A 507 -19.21 -16.12 0.62
N VAL A 508 -18.23 -16.46 -0.22
CA VAL A 508 -16.96 -15.72 -0.29
C VAL A 508 -17.18 -14.23 -0.56
N GLN A 509 -18.20 -13.83 -1.33
CA GLN A 509 -18.47 -12.41 -1.62
C GLN A 509 -19.04 -11.68 -0.39
N GLU A 510 -19.95 -12.31 0.34
CA GLU A 510 -20.52 -11.76 1.58
C GLU A 510 -19.45 -11.64 2.67
N LYS A 511 -18.56 -12.64 2.79
CA LYS A 511 -17.39 -12.58 3.68
C LYS A 511 -16.47 -11.41 3.34
N VAL A 512 -16.23 -11.14 2.05
CA VAL A 512 -15.44 -9.98 1.61
C VAL A 512 -16.13 -8.66 1.97
N LEU A 513 -17.46 -8.57 1.83
CA LEU A 513 -18.21 -7.39 2.28
C LEU A 513 -18.11 -7.20 3.79
N ALA A 514 -18.25 -8.27 4.58
CA ALA A 514 -18.07 -8.23 6.04
C ALA A 514 -16.66 -7.75 6.42
N TYR A 515 -15.62 -8.22 5.73
CA TYR A 515 -14.25 -7.74 5.90
C TYR A 515 -14.12 -6.24 5.59
N ASN A 516 -14.72 -5.77 4.50
CA ASN A 516 -14.69 -4.36 4.13
C ASN A 516 -15.41 -3.48 5.16
N ARG A 517 -16.56 -3.94 5.69
CA ARG A 517 -17.27 -3.27 6.80
C ARG A 517 -16.43 -3.22 8.08
N ALA A 518 -15.75 -4.30 8.43
CA ALA A 518 -14.83 -4.33 9.57
C ALA A 518 -13.68 -3.32 9.39
N ASN A 519 -13.07 -3.26 8.20
CA ASN A 519 -12.04 -2.26 7.90
C ASN A 519 -12.61 -0.83 7.81
N ARG A 520 -13.87 -0.65 7.42
CA ARG A 520 -14.55 0.65 7.42
C ARG A 520 -14.68 1.20 8.84
N ALA A 521 -15.05 0.37 9.81
CA ALA A 521 -15.08 0.77 11.23
C ALA A 521 -13.69 1.26 11.71
N VAL A 522 -12.62 0.57 11.31
CA VAL A 522 -11.24 1.01 11.60
C VAL A 522 -10.93 2.35 10.93
N ALA A 523 -11.28 2.50 9.66
CA ALA A 523 -11.03 3.71 8.90
C ALA A 523 -11.77 4.92 9.50
N ILE A 524 -13.00 4.73 9.99
CA ILE A 524 -13.78 5.74 10.73
C ILE A 524 -13.05 6.11 12.03
N LEU A 525 -12.66 5.13 12.84
CA LEU A 525 -11.90 5.36 14.08
C LEU A 525 -10.62 6.16 13.82
N CYS A 526 -9.93 5.89 12.71
CA CYS A 526 -8.70 6.55 12.33
C CYS A 526 -8.88 7.88 11.58
N ASN A 527 -10.12 8.32 11.36
CA ASN A 527 -10.51 9.45 10.52
C ASN A 527 -9.87 9.41 9.11
N HIS A 528 -9.90 8.25 8.45
CA HIS A 528 -9.42 8.06 7.08
C HIS A 528 -10.51 8.41 6.08
N GLN A 529 -10.76 9.71 5.92
CA GLN A 529 -11.75 10.24 4.98
C GLN A 529 -11.17 10.47 3.59
N ARG A 530 -12.05 10.53 2.60
CA ARG A 530 -11.78 11.01 1.24
C ARG A 530 -13.00 11.78 0.71
N ALA A 531 -12.76 12.73 -0.17
CA ALA A 531 -13.84 13.33 -0.95
C ALA A 531 -14.50 12.28 -1.86
N VAL A 532 -15.81 12.40 -2.07
CA VAL A 532 -16.54 11.57 -3.03
C VAL A 532 -15.91 11.77 -4.42
N PRO A 533 -15.49 10.70 -5.12
CA PRO A 533 -14.92 10.82 -6.45
C PRO A 533 -15.89 11.52 -7.42
N LYS A 534 -15.39 12.46 -8.26
CA LYS A 534 -16.22 13.18 -9.25
C LYS A 534 -16.98 12.24 -10.20
N THR A 535 -16.47 11.03 -10.44
CA THR A 535 -17.08 10.00 -11.30
C THR A 535 -17.99 9.01 -10.54
N HIS A 536 -18.18 9.17 -9.23
CA HIS A 536 -18.91 8.22 -8.39
C HIS A 536 -20.36 8.05 -8.83
N ALA A 537 -21.09 9.16 -9.00
CA ALA A 537 -22.51 9.15 -9.40
C ALA A 537 -22.71 8.37 -10.72
N LYS A 538 -21.93 8.69 -11.75
CA LYS A 538 -21.95 7.99 -13.04
C LYS A 538 -21.58 6.51 -12.91
N SER A 539 -20.61 6.16 -12.04
CA SER A 539 -20.30 4.75 -11.79
C SER A 539 -21.42 4.00 -11.08
N MET A 540 -22.17 4.65 -10.19
CA MET A 540 -23.29 4.04 -9.47
C MET A 540 -24.51 3.87 -10.39
N GLU A 541 -24.80 4.87 -11.21
CA GLU A 541 -25.83 4.79 -12.25
C GLU A 541 -25.59 3.61 -13.20
N ASN A 542 -24.36 3.49 -13.73
CA ASN A 542 -23.97 2.37 -14.58
C ASN A 542 -24.09 1.00 -13.87
N LEU A 543 -23.86 0.95 -12.55
CA LEU A 543 -23.98 -0.29 -11.78
C LEU A 543 -25.44 -0.63 -11.52
N LYS A 544 -26.27 0.37 -11.23
CA LYS A 544 -27.73 0.24 -11.06
C LYS A 544 -28.37 -0.27 -12.34
N GLY A 545 -28.05 0.31 -13.50
CA GLY A 545 -28.55 -0.19 -14.79
C GLY A 545 -28.20 -1.67 -15.03
N LYS A 546 -26.99 -2.12 -14.66
CA LYS A 546 -26.62 -3.54 -14.73
C LYS A 546 -27.42 -4.42 -13.77
N ILE A 547 -27.71 -3.93 -12.56
CA ILE A 547 -28.53 -4.64 -11.57
C ILE A 547 -29.95 -4.78 -12.09
N ASP A 548 -30.54 -3.72 -12.64
CA ASP A 548 -31.91 -3.72 -13.16
C ASP A 548 -32.06 -4.69 -14.34
N THR A 549 -31.16 -4.65 -15.33
CA THR A 549 -31.11 -5.66 -16.40
C THR A 549 -30.94 -7.08 -15.85
N LYS A 550 -30.19 -7.25 -14.75
CA LYS A 550 -29.98 -8.57 -14.16
C LYS A 550 -31.22 -9.07 -13.41
N ARG A 551 -31.98 -8.17 -12.78
CA ARG A 551 -33.28 -8.48 -12.15
C ARG A 551 -34.29 -8.94 -13.18
N GLU A 552 -34.38 -8.27 -14.33
CA GLU A 552 -35.23 -8.70 -15.46
C GLU A 552 -34.86 -10.12 -15.93
N GLN A 553 -33.56 -10.43 -16.05
CA GLN A 553 -33.09 -11.78 -16.39
C GLN A 553 -33.47 -12.83 -15.34
N VAL A 554 -33.44 -12.47 -14.05
CA VAL A 554 -33.89 -13.38 -12.97
C VAL A 554 -35.38 -13.64 -13.11
N GLU A 555 -36.20 -12.59 -13.27
CA GLU A 555 -37.65 -12.73 -13.40
C GLU A 555 -38.04 -13.62 -14.59
N GLU A 556 -37.38 -13.45 -15.74
CA GLU A 556 -37.62 -14.29 -16.91
C GLU A 556 -37.18 -15.74 -16.68
N ALA A 557 -36.00 -15.96 -16.08
CA ALA A 557 -35.53 -17.29 -15.72
C ALA A 557 -36.44 -17.97 -14.67
N GLU A 558 -37.03 -17.21 -13.74
CA GLU A 558 -38.01 -17.71 -12.78
C GLU A 558 -39.31 -18.15 -13.46
N LYS A 559 -39.82 -17.36 -14.42
CA LYS A 559 -41.00 -17.74 -15.22
C LYS A 559 -40.72 -19.03 -15.98
N GLN A 560 -39.59 -19.12 -16.66
CA GLN A 560 -39.15 -20.30 -17.42
C GLN A 560 -38.95 -21.53 -16.54
N TYR A 561 -38.44 -21.38 -15.32
CA TYR A 561 -38.33 -22.48 -14.36
C TYR A 561 -39.71 -22.93 -13.84
N LYS A 562 -40.60 -21.98 -13.53
CA LYS A 562 -41.97 -22.27 -13.09
C LYS A 562 -42.77 -23.01 -14.17
N SER A 563 -42.64 -22.65 -15.44
CA SER A 563 -43.31 -23.35 -16.55
C SER A 563 -42.78 -24.78 -16.70
N ALA A 564 -41.47 -24.97 -16.74
CA ALA A 564 -40.85 -26.30 -16.81
C ALA A 564 -41.20 -27.18 -15.59
N LYS A 565 -41.36 -26.57 -14.40
CA LYS A 565 -41.83 -27.26 -13.19
C LYS A 565 -43.27 -27.75 -13.30
N ARG A 566 -44.14 -27.02 -14.00
CA ARG A 566 -45.52 -27.46 -14.28
C ARG A 566 -45.54 -28.57 -15.33
N GLU A 567 -44.79 -28.41 -16.43
CA GLU A 567 -44.70 -29.42 -17.49
C GLU A 567 -44.11 -30.75 -16.99
N SER A 568 -43.06 -30.70 -16.17
CA SER A 568 -42.48 -31.91 -15.56
C SER A 568 -43.42 -32.61 -14.57
N LYS A 569 -44.38 -31.89 -13.96
CA LYS A 569 -45.42 -32.48 -13.10
C LYS A 569 -46.55 -33.12 -13.91
N ASN A 570 -46.93 -32.51 -15.03
CA ASN A 570 -48.06 -32.95 -15.85
C ASN A 570 -47.68 -34.07 -16.84
N HIS A 571 -46.45 -34.06 -17.36
CA HIS A 571 -45.93 -35.04 -18.31
C HIS A 571 -44.55 -35.54 -17.85
N GLY A 572 -44.53 -36.45 -16.88
CA GLY A 572 -43.32 -37.00 -16.27
C GLY A 572 -42.46 -37.80 -17.27
N SER A 573 -41.54 -37.12 -17.96
CA SER A 573 -40.56 -37.71 -18.87
C SER A 573 -39.14 -37.40 -18.40
N ALA A 574 -38.20 -38.31 -18.66
CA ALA A 574 -36.78 -38.10 -18.35
C ALA A 574 -36.23 -36.81 -18.98
N LYS A 575 -36.69 -36.46 -20.19
CA LYS A 575 -36.33 -35.21 -20.90
C LYS A 575 -36.80 -33.97 -20.14
N ASN A 576 -38.01 -34.00 -19.58
CA ASN A 576 -38.59 -32.87 -18.85
C ASN A 576 -37.89 -32.65 -17.49
N LYS A 577 -37.43 -33.73 -16.85
CA LYS A 577 -36.65 -33.67 -15.60
C LYS A 577 -35.26 -33.06 -15.84
N ILE A 578 -34.62 -33.37 -16.97
CA ILE A 578 -33.33 -32.77 -17.38
C ILE A 578 -33.48 -31.29 -17.69
N ASP A 579 -34.53 -30.88 -18.43
CA ASP A 579 -34.76 -29.46 -18.75
C ASP A 579 -35.04 -28.63 -17.48
N LEU A 580 -35.80 -29.20 -16.53
CA LEU A 580 -36.06 -28.57 -15.24
C LEU A 580 -34.78 -28.33 -14.42
N ASP A 581 -33.88 -29.31 -14.36
CA ASP A 581 -32.60 -29.17 -13.67
C ASP A 581 -31.70 -28.12 -14.34
N LYS A 582 -31.68 -28.10 -15.68
CA LYS A 582 -30.94 -27.10 -16.46
C LYS A 582 -31.44 -25.67 -16.19
N ARG A 583 -32.76 -25.46 -16.21
CA ARG A 583 -33.37 -24.15 -15.93
C ARG A 583 -33.18 -23.73 -14.47
N LYS A 584 -33.22 -24.67 -13.52
CA LYS A 584 -32.91 -24.41 -12.11
C LYS A 584 -31.47 -23.92 -11.94
N LYS A 585 -30.49 -24.65 -12.50
CA LYS A 585 -29.07 -24.26 -12.47
C LYS A 585 -28.82 -22.90 -13.11
N GLN A 586 -29.51 -22.61 -14.22
CA GLN A 586 -29.42 -21.29 -14.86
C GLN A 586 -29.98 -20.19 -13.96
N LEU A 587 -31.14 -20.40 -13.34
CA LEU A 587 -31.75 -19.46 -12.41
C LEU A 587 -30.83 -19.18 -11.22
N ASP A 588 -30.31 -20.23 -10.58
CA ASP A 588 -29.41 -20.12 -9.43
C ASP A 588 -28.14 -19.32 -9.80
N ARG A 589 -27.56 -19.57 -10.98
CA ARG A 589 -26.40 -18.81 -11.49
C ARG A 589 -26.71 -17.33 -11.72
N ILE A 590 -27.88 -17.00 -12.27
CA ILE A 590 -28.25 -15.60 -12.53
C ILE A 590 -28.53 -14.89 -11.20
N LYS A 591 -29.17 -15.55 -10.24
CA LYS A 591 -29.38 -15.03 -8.87
C LYS A 591 -28.08 -14.76 -8.14
N GLU A 592 -27.10 -15.67 -8.23
CA GLU A 592 -25.77 -15.47 -7.66
C GLU A 592 -25.06 -14.25 -8.29
N GLN A 593 -25.17 -14.09 -9.61
CA GLN A 593 -24.61 -12.92 -10.31
C GLN A 593 -25.30 -11.61 -9.92
N LEU A 594 -26.63 -11.62 -9.70
CA LEU A 594 -27.37 -10.47 -9.21
C LEU A 594 -26.91 -10.09 -7.80
N SER A 595 -26.90 -11.05 -6.88
CA SER A 595 -26.44 -10.83 -5.49
C SER A 595 -25.03 -10.23 -5.46
N LYS A 596 -24.11 -10.73 -6.29
CA LYS A 596 -22.76 -10.16 -6.41
C LYS A 596 -22.74 -8.69 -6.84
N LEU A 597 -23.61 -8.29 -7.78
CA LEU A 597 -23.70 -6.89 -8.23
C LEU A 597 -24.29 -6.00 -7.13
N GLU A 598 -25.29 -6.49 -6.40
CA GLU A 598 -25.92 -5.77 -5.29
C GLU A 598 -24.94 -5.57 -4.12
N LEU A 599 -24.17 -6.60 -3.78
CA LEU A 599 -23.09 -6.50 -2.78
C LEU A 599 -22.01 -5.49 -3.23
N GLN A 600 -21.64 -5.50 -4.52
CA GLN A 600 -20.68 -4.53 -5.05
C GLN A 600 -21.21 -3.09 -5.00
N ALA A 601 -22.50 -2.88 -5.26
CA ALA A 601 -23.13 -1.57 -5.16
C ALA A 601 -23.13 -1.07 -3.73
N THR A 602 -23.48 -1.95 -2.79
CA THR A 602 -23.47 -1.68 -1.36
C THR A 602 -22.06 -1.30 -0.88
N ASP A 603 -21.05 -2.09 -1.22
CA ASP A 603 -19.65 -1.82 -0.85
C ASP A 603 -19.13 -0.48 -1.39
N LYS A 604 -19.52 -0.11 -2.63
CA LYS A 604 -19.14 1.18 -3.22
C LYS A 604 -19.80 2.35 -2.51
N GLU A 605 -21.11 2.25 -2.26
CA GLU A 605 -21.89 3.32 -1.64
C GLU A 605 -21.46 3.55 -0.19
N GLU A 606 -21.29 2.48 0.58
CA GLU A 606 -20.82 2.53 1.96
C GLU A 606 -19.43 3.17 2.09
N ASN A 607 -18.55 2.97 1.10
CA ASN A 607 -17.17 3.45 1.15
C ASN A 607 -16.94 4.75 0.35
N LYS A 608 -17.96 5.44 -0.14
CA LYS A 608 -17.79 6.62 -1.01
C LYS A 608 -16.90 7.71 -0.41
N GLU A 609 -17.01 7.94 0.89
CA GLU A 609 -16.26 8.96 1.66
C GLU A 609 -15.12 8.38 2.51
N ILE A 610 -14.89 7.06 2.47
CA ILE A 610 -13.94 6.37 3.36
C ILE A 610 -12.77 5.77 2.58
N ALA A 611 -11.55 5.99 3.07
CA ALA A 611 -10.31 5.53 2.45
C ALA A 611 -9.73 4.28 3.13
N LEU A 612 -10.24 3.11 2.75
CA LEU A 612 -9.86 1.80 3.32
C LEU A 612 -8.39 1.38 3.12
N GLY A 613 -7.71 1.93 2.12
CA GLY A 613 -6.35 1.51 1.77
C GLY A 613 -5.30 1.91 2.82
N THR A 614 -5.50 3.05 3.48
CA THR A 614 -4.54 3.64 4.42
C THR A 614 -4.44 2.81 5.70
N SER A 615 -5.59 2.42 6.28
CA SER A 615 -5.69 1.49 7.42
C SER A 615 -5.06 0.14 7.08
N LYS A 616 -5.54 -0.47 5.99
CA LYS A 616 -5.14 -1.79 5.50
C LYS A 616 -3.64 -1.97 5.29
N LEU A 617 -2.96 -0.93 4.80
CA LEU A 617 -1.54 -1.02 4.48
C LEU A 617 -0.62 -0.75 5.67
N ASN A 618 -1.03 0.06 6.64
CA ASN A 618 -0.09 0.66 7.59
C ASN A 618 -0.44 0.47 9.07
N TYR A 619 -1.71 0.21 9.39
CA TYR A 619 -2.19 0.20 10.78
C TYR A 619 -2.76 -1.14 11.21
N LEU A 620 -3.12 -2.01 10.27
CA LEU A 620 -3.67 -3.33 10.53
C LEU A 620 -2.58 -4.39 10.48
N ASP A 621 -2.45 -5.18 11.56
CA ASP A 621 -1.58 -6.36 11.54
C ASP A 621 -2.07 -7.32 10.45
N PRO A 622 -1.27 -7.57 9.39
CA PRO A 622 -1.70 -8.39 8.27
C PRO A 622 -2.00 -9.82 8.68
N ARG A 623 -1.44 -10.33 9.78
CA ARG A 623 -1.69 -11.68 10.30
C ARG A 623 -3.13 -11.89 10.72
N ILE A 624 -3.82 -10.85 11.22
CA ILE A 624 -5.27 -10.89 11.52
C ILE A 624 -6.04 -11.25 10.24
N SER A 625 -5.72 -10.58 9.13
CA SER A 625 -6.39 -10.82 7.86
C SER A 625 -6.02 -12.17 7.25
N VAL A 626 -4.77 -12.62 7.40
CA VAL A 626 -4.33 -13.95 6.95
C VAL A 626 -5.04 -15.05 7.73
N ALA A 627 -5.10 -14.94 9.05
CA ALA A 627 -5.77 -15.89 9.92
C ALA A 627 -7.26 -16.00 9.58
N TRP A 628 -7.93 -14.85 9.43
CA TRP A 628 -9.33 -14.80 9.00
C TRP A 628 -9.55 -15.45 7.63
N CYS A 629 -8.67 -15.19 6.65
CA CYS A 629 -8.74 -15.83 5.34
C CYS A 629 -8.63 -17.36 5.45
N LYS A 630 -7.67 -17.86 6.25
CA LYS A 630 -7.48 -19.31 6.47
C LYS A 630 -8.66 -19.94 7.21
N LYS A 631 -9.20 -19.26 8.22
CA LYS A 631 -10.32 -19.75 9.05
C LYS A 631 -11.63 -19.88 8.26
N HIS A 632 -11.89 -18.98 7.31
CA HIS A 632 -13.16 -18.91 6.58
C HIS A 632 -13.07 -19.33 5.11
N ASP A 633 -11.94 -19.94 4.71
CA ASP A 633 -11.63 -20.38 3.34
C ASP A 633 -11.81 -19.27 2.29
N VAL A 634 -11.33 -18.06 2.61
CA VAL A 634 -11.35 -16.91 1.69
C VAL A 634 -10.00 -16.80 1.01
N PRO A 635 -9.92 -16.82 -0.33
CA PRO A 635 -8.66 -16.66 -1.02
C PRO A 635 -8.01 -15.31 -0.73
N ILE A 636 -6.75 -15.33 -0.29
CA ILE A 636 -6.04 -14.12 0.18
C ILE A 636 -5.97 -13.02 -0.89
N GLU A 637 -6.01 -13.38 -2.17
CA GLU A 637 -6.04 -12.43 -3.29
C GLU A 637 -7.32 -11.60 -3.40
N LYS A 638 -8.41 -12.03 -2.76
CA LYS A 638 -9.64 -11.23 -2.62
C LYS A 638 -9.46 -10.08 -1.64
N ILE A 639 -8.58 -10.25 -0.66
CA ILE A 639 -8.26 -9.22 0.34
C ILE A 639 -7.05 -8.41 -0.10
N TYR A 640 -5.93 -9.05 -0.43
CA TYR A 640 -4.69 -8.39 -0.80
C TYR A 640 -4.36 -8.55 -2.28
N ASN A 641 -4.14 -7.44 -2.98
CA ASN A 641 -3.62 -7.46 -4.36
C ASN A 641 -2.17 -7.96 -4.41
N LYS A 642 -1.60 -8.15 -5.61
CA LYS A 642 -0.24 -8.69 -5.79
C LYS A 642 0.81 -7.95 -4.97
N THR A 643 0.86 -6.62 -5.08
CA THR A 643 1.84 -5.77 -4.36
C THR A 643 1.66 -5.85 -2.85
N GLN A 644 0.42 -5.93 -2.36
CA GLN A 644 0.13 -6.11 -0.94
C GLN A 644 0.58 -7.49 -0.43
N ARG A 645 0.37 -8.55 -1.20
CA ARG A 645 0.86 -9.89 -0.86
C ARG A 645 2.38 -9.97 -0.86
N ASP A 646 3.04 -9.23 -1.75
CA ASP A 646 4.50 -9.15 -1.76
C ASP A 646 5.03 -8.40 -0.53
N LYS A 647 4.36 -7.30 -0.11
CA LYS A 647 4.68 -6.59 1.14
C LYS A 647 4.47 -7.47 2.37
N PHE A 648 3.34 -8.17 2.45
CA PHE A 648 2.91 -8.94 3.62
C PHE A 648 3.27 -10.42 3.53
N ARG A 649 4.27 -10.77 2.71
CA ARG A 649 4.69 -12.16 2.53
C ARG A 649 5.04 -12.83 3.85
N TRP A 650 5.78 -12.12 4.70
CA TRP A 650 6.15 -12.59 6.04
C TRP A 650 4.93 -13.02 6.86
N ALA A 651 3.83 -12.28 6.81
CA ALA A 651 2.61 -12.60 7.55
C ALA A 651 1.82 -13.76 6.93
N ILE A 652 1.80 -13.85 5.60
CA ILE A 652 1.13 -14.94 4.86
C ILE A 652 1.78 -16.28 5.17
N ASP A 653 3.11 -16.30 5.21
CA ASP A 653 3.90 -17.51 5.40
C ASP A 653 3.91 -17.95 6.88
N MET A 654 3.94 -17.01 7.84
CA MET A 654 4.02 -17.33 9.29
C MET A 654 2.68 -17.58 9.99
N ALA A 655 1.60 -16.87 9.65
CA ALA A 655 0.39 -16.86 10.47
C ALA A 655 -0.49 -18.11 10.26
N THR A 656 -1.01 -18.71 11.33
CA THR A 656 -2.01 -19.79 11.27
C THR A 656 -3.44 -19.24 11.32
N ALA A 657 -4.46 -20.10 11.22
CA ALA A 657 -5.88 -19.69 11.30
C ALA A 657 -6.30 -19.26 12.72
N GLU A 658 -5.50 -19.64 13.71
CA GLU A 658 -5.69 -19.51 15.16
C GLU A 658 -4.98 -18.27 15.71
N TYR A 659 -4.30 -17.50 14.84
CA TYR A 659 -3.60 -16.31 15.26
C TYR A 659 -4.56 -15.28 15.87
N VAL A 660 -4.17 -14.80 17.06
CA VAL A 660 -4.83 -13.72 17.80
C VAL A 660 -3.78 -12.63 18.03
N PHE A 661 -4.14 -11.39 17.69
CA PHE A 661 -3.30 -10.21 17.90
C PHE A 661 -3.15 -9.96 19.39
#